data_AF-A0A8H7W5A8-F1
#
_entry.id   AF-A0A8H7W5A8-F1
#
_cell.length_a   1.000
_cell.length_b   1.000
_cell.length_c   1.000
_cell.angle_alpha   90.00
_cell.angle_beta   90.00
_cell.angle_gamma   90.00
#
_symmetry.space_group_name_H-M   'P 1'
#
loop_
_entity.id
_entity.type
_entity.pdbx_description
1 polymer ?
#
loop_
_entity_poly.entity_id
_entity_poly.type
_entity_poly.pdbx_seq_one_letter_code
_entity_poly.pdbx_strand_id
1 'polypeptide(L)'
;MLSIKLFALLVASTLAAASPIVTRDAGTDLLITDLLRLDRAIRTITYAAGNYTGGAEGYRAIRESFSETNRTNRIAYYDAMTIKPQNVQESNVIIAVVSDPITPDIKDAVNALIAKKSLIDAAGFSKETADGLNLISYDHDTLSLVAVAPKLSPVTIPAAAVPVLAIDLTWRQGVLAFGGVPLAPLTMGETQSLFDFSMSINDARFDETYKMIWSDDNGPWSVRFTAWYTAGLLYRNQGNDVENAKGALRAILATQMTENFTSPWYGDFKLSPDEPIPQATLYEPQIYGTYDPNWREFIGTQLVQVVEEFPHLLGPELISSIETAMTHAAVGAMRRNGTAPDNLVLAYSNPGYMRALNVAWIGSRLQNQTFINFGNSQATALYQLFTKNGADTMGEYNAPNYYGMDFWALGAMAKYGPESSRVREHAPEIMAKMWEDIADHYNPYLGNMVGPYDRAYTRDMTVHDAILSLYFWGIFGYGRLSVPPKGELDLRYDGTQGAAIALIMDEVDGAMSDEVRGKLLGSFESGEQKERSLKRTVYYDLETEDNRTTTAWLSKQLMIGGQQLAETVDRGKQFVPAIAHWAADPEHKPFPLNGYFSLYPTATTITAIAEKQKLTISYPNTTQPGTDSFQFMLSGIPPPWSLAGNMVDGFTNVPCLDVNVTALGLEELPTVYGSSIYGSYYYNITYVVPSNFTGTPVVAFDLAYTC
;
A
#
# COMPACT_ATOMS: atom_id res chain seq x y z
N MET A 1 -55.89 -27.84 17.63
CA MET A 1 -55.15 -28.92 18.32
C MET A 1 -55.80 -30.24 17.90
N LEU A 2 -55.63 -30.81 16.69
CA LEU A 2 -54.49 -31.10 15.82
C LEU A 2 -53.51 -32.13 16.41
N SER A 3 -53.74 -33.40 16.07
CA SER A 3 -52.73 -34.47 16.12
C SER A 3 -52.88 -35.33 14.87
N ILE A 4 -51.77 -35.43 14.14
CA ILE A 4 -51.54 -36.15 12.87
C ILE A 4 -50.93 -37.52 13.20
N LYS A 5 -51.25 -38.55 12.41
CA LYS A 5 -50.32 -39.62 11.93
C LYS A 5 -51.09 -40.57 10.99
N LEU A 6 -51.03 -40.35 9.68
CA LEU A 6 -50.06 -40.88 8.70
C LEU A 6 -50.07 -42.42 8.57
N PHE A 7 -50.77 -42.88 7.53
CA PHE A 7 -50.73 -44.25 7.00
C PHE A 7 -49.63 -44.32 5.93
N ALA A 8 -48.77 -45.34 6.00
CA ALA A 8 -47.76 -45.64 5.00
C ALA A 8 -48.36 -46.46 3.85
N LEU A 9 -48.05 -46.10 2.60
CA LEU A 9 -48.28 -46.93 1.42
C LEU A 9 -46.97 -47.10 0.64
N LEU A 10 -46.56 -48.35 0.48
CA LEU A 10 -45.45 -48.79 -0.37
C LEU A 10 -45.88 -48.73 -1.85
N VAL A 11 -45.03 -48.16 -2.71
CA VAL A 11 -45.01 -48.46 -4.15
C VAL A 11 -43.56 -48.71 -4.56
N ALA A 12 -43.32 -49.86 -5.18
CA ALA A 12 -42.05 -50.26 -5.75
C ALA A 12 -41.98 -49.85 -7.23
N SER A 13 -40.83 -49.32 -7.67
CA SER A 13 -40.49 -49.21 -9.10
C SER A 13 -38.99 -49.42 -9.34
N THR A 14 -38.68 -50.60 -9.89
CA THR A 14 -37.62 -50.93 -10.88
C THR A 14 -36.34 -50.07 -10.91
N LEU A 15 -35.24 -50.64 -10.40
CA LEU A 15 -33.87 -50.23 -10.70
C LEU A 15 -33.48 -50.75 -12.09
N ALA A 16 -33.43 -49.86 -13.08
CA ALA A 16 -32.64 -50.06 -14.28
C ALA A 16 -31.17 -49.78 -13.92
N ALA A 17 -30.28 -50.73 -14.21
CA ALA A 17 -28.85 -50.55 -14.06
C ALA A 17 -28.37 -49.47 -15.04
N ALA A 18 -28.05 -48.29 -14.53
CA ALA A 18 -27.36 -47.26 -15.30
C ALA A 18 -25.90 -47.68 -15.49
N SER A 19 -25.45 -47.73 -16.74
CA SER A 19 -24.02 -47.78 -17.07
C SER A 19 -23.31 -46.58 -16.42
N PRO A 20 -22.07 -46.74 -15.91
CA PRO A 20 -21.36 -45.63 -15.30
C PRO A 20 -21.16 -44.51 -16.32
N ILE A 21 -21.50 -43.29 -15.90
CA ILE A 21 -21.25 -42.05 -16.63
C ILE A 21 -19.72 -41.94 -16.78
N VAL A 22 -19.23 -41.97 -18.01
CA VAL A 22 -17.84 -41.59 -18.31
C VAL A 22 -17.73 -40.10 -18.00
N THR A 23 -17.03 -39.76 -16.91
CA THR A 23 -16.67 -38.38 -16.57
C THR A 23 -15.82 -37.82 -17.70
N ARG A 24 -16.32 -36.76 -18.35
CA ARG A 24 -15.64 -36.07 -19.44
C ARG A 24 -14.50 -35.24 -18.85
N ASP A 25 -13.27 -35.49 -19.29
CA ASP A 25 -12.03 -34.85 -18.80
C ASP A 25 -12.18 -33.31 -18.70
N ALA A 26 -11.95 -32.78 -17.50
CA ALA A 26 -11.99 -31.35 -17.18
C ALA A 26 -10.73 -30.58 -17.67
N GLY A 27 -9.85 -31.27 -18.42
CA GLY A 27 -8.55 -30.80 -18.91
C GLY A 27 -7.37 -31.32 -18.07
N THR A 28 -7.59 -32.30 -17.19
CA THR A 28 -6.51 -32.96 -16.44
C THR A 28 -5.53 -33.63 -17.39
N ASP A 29 -6.00 -34.41 -18.37
CA ASP A 29 -5.10 -35.19 -19.24
C ASP A 29 -4.25 -34.29 -20.13
N LEU A 30 -4.81 -33.14 -20.55
CA LEU A 30 -4.08 -32.10 -21.28
C LEU A 30 -2.94 -31.55 -20.40
N LEU A 31 -3.25 -31.10 -19.18
CA LEU A 31 -2.25 -30.55 -18.27
C LEU A 31 -1.17 -31.58 -17.92
N ILE A 32 -1.54 -32.83 -17.63
CA ILE A 32 -0.57 -33.91 -17.38
C ILE A 32 0.32 -34.14 -18.59
N THR A 33 -0.24 -34.14 -19.80
CA THR A 33 0.53 -34.32 -21.03
C THR A 33 1.57 -33.22 -21.21
N ASP A 34 1.21 -31.97 -20.92
CA ASP A 34 2.14 -30.84 -21.07
C ASP A 34 3.18 -30.79 -19.95
N LEU A 35 2.81 -31.15 -18.71
CA LEU A 35 3.76 -31.32 -17.61
C LEU A 35 4.81 -32.39 -17.94
N LEU A 36 4.40 -33.53 -18.52
CA LEU A 36 5.32 -34.57 -18.96
C LEU A 36 6.13 -34.19 -20.21
N ARG A 37 5.66 -33.24 -21.02
CA ARG A 37 6.47 -32.64 -22.11
C ARG A 37 7.53 -31.71 -21.53
N LEU A 38 7.15 -30.87 -20.57
CA LEU A 38 8.05 -29.97 -19.86
C LEU A 38 9.16 -30.76 -19.15
N ASP A 39 8.79 -31.84 -18.47
CA ASP A 39 9.73 -32.79 -17.87
C ASP A 39 10.78 -33.30 -18.87
N ARG A 40 10.36 -33.73 -20.07
CA ARG A 40 11.28 -34.16 -21.12
C ARG A 40 12.21 -33.03 -21.59
N ALA A 41 11.71 -31.80 -21.70
CA ALA A 41 12.52 -30.63 -22.05
C ALA A 41 13.56 -30.33 -20.95
N ILE A 42 13.19 -30.43 -19.67
CA ILE A 42 14.12 -30.26 -18.55
C ILE A 42 15.28 -31.27 -18.64
N ARG A 43 15.00 -32.54 -18.99
CA ARG A 43 16.06 -33.55 -19.18
C ARG A 43 17.02 -33.21 -20.32
N THR A 44 16.65 -32.38 -21.29
CA THR A 44 17.58 -31.94 -22.34
C THR A 44 18.65 -31.01 -21.78
N ILE A 45 18.37 -30.27 -20.69
CA ILE A 45 19.37 -29.50 -19.93
C ILE A 45 20.39 -30.46 -19.32
N THR A 46 19.93 -31.51 -18.62
CA THR A 46 20.81 -32.52 -18.02
C THR A 46 21.73 -33.15 -19.07
N TYR A 47 21.17 -33.51 -20.23
CA TYR A 47 21.92 -34.09 -21.35
C TYR A 47 22.94 -33.10 -21.94
N ALA A 48 22.53 -31.85 -22.19
CA ALA A 48 23.40 -30.82 -22.76
C ALA A 48 24.56 -30.49 -21.80
N ALA A 49 24.27 -30.31 -20.52
CA ALA A 49 25.28 -30.08 -19.49
C ALA A 49 26.23 -31.27 -19.37
N GLY A 50 25.72 -32.50 -19.31
CA GLY A 50 26.54 -33.72 -19.22
C GLY A 50 27.58 -33.83 -20.34
N ASN A 51 27.18 -33.51 -21.57
CA ASN A 51 28.04 -33.56 -22.75
C ASN A 51 28.91 -32.31 -22.96
N TYR A 52 28.73 -31.25 -22.17
CA TYR A 52 29.52 -30.03 -22.33
C TYR A 52 30.96 -30.24 -21.91
N THR A 53 31.90 -29.99 -22.83
CA THR A 53 33.36 -30.13 -22.62
C THR A 53 34.10 -28.78 -22.62
N GLY A 54 33.39 -27.65 -22.64
CA GLY A 54 33.96 -26.30 -22.69
C GLY A 54 33.83 -25.61 -24.06
N GLY A 55 34.13 -24.31 -24.09
CA GLY A 55 34.08 -23.47 -25.30
C GLY A 55 32.68 -22.98 -25.68
N ALA A 56 32.62 -21.97 -26.56
CA ALA A 56 31.37 -21.33 -26.97
C ALA A 56 30.48 -22.20 -27.86
N GLU A 57 31.09 -23.01 -28.74
CA GLU A 57 30.36 -23.91 -29.63
C GLU A 57 29.65 -25.01 -28.84
N GLY A 58 30.31 -25.58 -27.82
CA GLY A 58 29.71 -26.59 -26.94
C GLY A 58 28.59 -26.02 -26.06
N TYR A 59 28.67 -24.74 -25.68
CA TYR A 59 27.67 -24.11 -24.80
C TYR A 59 26.33 -23.87 -25.52
N ARG A 60 26.34 -23.86 -26.86
CA ARG A 60 25.14 -23.69 -27.68
C ARG A 60 24.04 -24.69 -27.32
N ALA A 61 24.39 -25.95 -27.03
CA ALA A 61 23.41 -26.97 -26.66
C ALA A 61 22.71 -26.65 -25.32
N ILE A 62 23.42 -26.06 -24.35
CA ILE A 62 22.83 -25.62 -23.08
C ILE A 62 21.84 -24.48 -23.33
N ARG A 63 22.24 -23.48 -24.13
CA ARG A 63 21.36 -22.36 -24.52
C ARG A 63 20.08 -22.85 -25.22
N GLU A 64 20.22 -23.79 -26.15
CA GLU A 64 19.07 -24.38 -26.87
C GLU A 64 18.15 -25.14 -25.92
N SER A 65 18.70 -25.88 -24.94
CA SER A 65 17.89 -26.59 -23.93
C SER A 65 17.10 -25.66 -23.01
N PHE A 66 17.65 -24.48 -22.66
CA PHE A 66 16.91 -23.46 -21.91
C PHE A 66 15.76 -22.87 -22.73
N SER A 67 16.00 -22.59 -24.01
CA SER A 67 14.96 -22.09 -24.92
C SER A 67 13.84 -23.11 -25.12
N GLU A 68 14.18 -24.40 -25.25
CA GLU A 68 13.20 -25.49 -25.34
C GLU A 68 12.37 -25.62 -24.06
N THR A 69 13.01 -25.54 -22.89
CA THR A 69 12.34 -25.63 -21.59
C THR A 69 11.36 -24.47 -21.39
N ASN A 70 11.79 -23.23 -21.62
CA ASN A 70 10.91 -22.05 -21.54
C ASN A 70 9.72 -22.18 -22.51
N ARG A 71 9.99 -22.47 -23.78
CA ARG A 71 8.92 -22.62 -24.78
C ARG A 71 7.89 -23.67 -24.36
N THR A 72 8.35 -24.81 -23.85
CA THR A 72 7.46 -25.90 -23.43
C THR A 72 6.67 -25.52 -22.18
N ASN A 73 7.30 -24.81 -21.23
CA ASN A 73 6.61 -24.27 -20.06
C ASN A 73 5.51 -23.29 -20.48
N ARG A 74 5.79 -22.37 -21.42
CA ARG A 74 4.79 -21.40 -21.90
C ARG A 74 3.60 -22.05 -22.60
N ILE A 75 3.80 -23.14 -23.32
CA ILE A 75 2.69 -23.93 -23.87
C ILE A 75 1.84 -24.51 -22.72
N ALA A 76 2.48 -25.16 -21.75
CA ALA A 76 1.78 -25.71 -20.58
C ALA A 76 1.01 -24.64 -19.80
N TYR A 77 1.57 -23.43 -19.67
CA TYR A 77 0.94 -22.28 -19.03
C TYR A 77 -0.36 -21.90 -19.74
N TYR A 78 -0.32 -21.67 -21.06
CA TYR A 78 -1.51 -21.27 -21.82
C TYR A 78 -2.57 -22.36 -21.81
N ASP A 79 -2.19 -23.63 -21.94
CA ASP A 79 -3.14 -24.74 -21.91
C ASP A 79 -3.76 -24.90 -20.52
N ALA A 80 -2.98 -24.79 -19.45
CA ALA A 80 -3.47 -24.78 -18.06
C ALA A 80 -4.48 -23.65 -17.79
N MET A 81 -4.31 -22.47 -18.39
CA MET A 81 -5.28 -21.38 -18.24
C MET A 81 -6.67 -21.74 -18.80
N THR A 82 -6.74 -22.61 -19.80
CA THR A 82 -8.00 -23.02 -20.46
C THR A 82 -8.75 -24.15 -19.75
N ILE A 83 -8.09 -24.90 -18.85
CA ILE A 83 -8.72 -26.04 -18.17
C ILE A 83 -9.70 -25.58 -17.09
N LYS A 84 -10.65 -26.45 -16.73
CA LYS A 84 -11.62 -26.20 -15.66
C LYS A 84 -11.01 -26.47 -14.29
N PRO A 85 -11.63 -26.01 -13.18
CA PRO A 85 -11.23 -26.45 -11.85
C PRO A 85 -11.34 -27.97 -11.68
N GLN A 86 -10.39 -28.54 -10.96
CA GLN A 86 -10.16 -29.96 -10.77
C GLN A 86 -10.70 -30.41 -9.42
N ASN A 87 -11.23 -31.63 -9.36
CA ASN A 87 -11.62 -32.25 -8.11
C ASN A 87 -10.38 -32.75 -7.33
N VAL A 88 -10.58 -33.24 -6.10
CA VAL A 88 -9.49 -33.71 -5.23
C VAL A 88 -8.66 -34.83 -5.88
N GLN A 89 -9.30 -35.77 -6.56
CA GLN A 89 -8.62 -36.90 -7.19
C GLN A 89 -7.76 -36.44 -8.37
N GLU A 90 -8.31 -35.60 -9.25
CA GLU A 90 -7.60 -35.01 -10.39
C GLU A 90 -6.41 -34.15 -9.91
N SER A 91 -6.63 -33.34 -8.88
CA SER A 91 -5.59 -32.50 -8.28
C SER A 91 -4.43 -33.35 -7.73
N ASN A 92 -4.73 -34.47 -7.06
CA ASN A 92 -3.71 -35.37 -6.54
C ASN A 92 -2.90 -36.05 -7.67
N VAL A 93 -3.50 -36.31 -8.83
CA VAL A 93 -2.77 -36.83 -10.00
C VAL A 93 -1.79 -35.79 -10.55
N ILE A 94 -2.21 -34.52 -10.64
CA ILE A 94 -1.34 -33.40 -11.04
C ILE A 94 -0.17 -33.26 -10.05
N ILE A 95 -0.46 -33.25 -8.75
CA ILE A 95 0.57 -33.15 -7.70
C ILE A 95 1.56 -34.31 -7.78
N ALA A 96 1.08 -35.53 -8.06
CA ALA A 96 1.94 -36.70 -8.20
C ALA A 96 2.96 -36.51 -9.32
N VAL A 97 2.55 -36.02 -10.50
CA VAL A 97 3.46 -35.79 -11.64
C VAL A 97 4.48 -34.67 -11.37
N VAL A 98 4.05 -33.59 -10.68
CA VAL A 98 4.98 -32.52 -10.27
C VAL A 98 5.99 -33.05 -9.25
N SER A 99 5.56 -33.90 -8.33
CA SER A 99 6.43 -34.53 -7.33
C SER A 99 7.40 -35.54 -7.95
N ASP A 100 6.93 -36.35 -8.90
CA ASP A 100 7.68 -37.40 -9.60
C ASP A 100 7.03 -37.64 -10.98
N PRO A 101 7.72 -37.36 -12.11
CA PRO A 101 9.19 -37.25 -12.24
C PRO A 101 9.80 -35.85 -12.17
N ILE A 102 9.01 -34.78 -12.19
CA ILE A 102 9.52 -33.42 -12.48
C ILE A 102 10.51 -32.92 -11.42
N THR A 103 10.16 -33.01 -10.13
CA THR A 103 11.02 -32.46 -9.06
C THR A 103 12.41 -33.11 -9.04
N PRO A 104 12.56 -34.45 -9.10
CA PRO A 104 13.86 -35.11 -9.27
C PRO A 104 14.63 -34.68 -10.52
N ASP A 105 13.99 -34.62 -11.68
CA ASP A 105 14.66 -34.32 -12.95
C ASP A 105 15.19 -32.87 -13.00
N ILE A 106 14.49 -31.92 -12.38
CA ILE A 106 14.96 -30.54 -12.20
C ILE A 106 16.22 -30.49 -11.34
N LYS A 107 16.23 -31.25 -10.24
CA LYS A 107 17.40 -31.35 -9.36
C LYS A 107 18.62 -31.91 -10.11
N ASP A 108 18.42 -32.91 -10.95
CA ASP A 108 19.48 -33.48 -11.78
C ASP A 108 19.99 -32.48 -12.83
N ALA A 109 19.10 -31.71 -13.46
CA ALA A 109 19.47 -30.67 -14.42
C ALA A 109 20.34 -29.57 -13.80
N VAL A 110 19.92 -29.03 -12.64
CA VAL A 110 20.70 -28.01 -11.92
C VAL A 110 22.05 -28.57 -11.45
N ASN A 111 22.07 -29.78 -10.90
CA ASN A 111 23.32 -30.42 -10.48
C ASN A 111 24.27 -30.65 -11.66
N ALA A 112 23.77 -31.06 -12.82
CA ALA A 112 24.57 -31.27 -14.02
C ALA A 112 25.21 -29.96 -14.52
N LEU A 113 24.48 -28.84 -14.46
CA LEU A 113 25.04 -27.52 -14.78
C LEU A 113 26.11 -27.11 -13.78
N ILE A 114 25.82 -27.19 -12.48
CA ILE A 114 26.77 -26.83 -11.41
C ILE A 114 28.06 -27.66 -11.53
N ALA A 115 27.96 -28.94 -11.88
CA ALA A 115 29.13 -29.80 -12.13
C ALA A 115 30.03 -29.31 -13.28
N LYS A 116 29.49 -28.50 -14.21
CA LYS A 116 30.20 -27.90 -15.34
C LYS A 116 30.57 -26.44 -15.14
N LYS A 117 30.33 -25.89 -13.94
CA LYS A 117 30.54 -24.47 -13.63
C LYS A 117 31.90 -23.95 -14.08
N SER A 118 32.99 -24.66 -13.77
CA SER A 118 34.35 -24.21 -14.12
C SER A 118 34.56 -24.06 -15.64
N LEU A 119 33.96 -24.93 -16.44
CA LEU A 119 34.03 -24.86 -17.91
C LEU A 119 33.17 -23.73 -18.46
N ILE A 120 31.98 -23.52 -17.88
CA ILE A 120 31.06 -22.44 -18.24
C ILE A 120 31.67 -21.08 -17.91
N ASP A 121 32.28 -20.94 -16.73
CA ASP A 121 33.01 -19.75 -16.30
C ASP A 121 34.19 -19.45 -17.23
N ALA A 122 35.00 -20.47 -17.55
CA ALA A 122 36.14 -20.33 -18.46
C ALA A 122 35.72 -19.91 -19.89
N ALA A 123 34.51 -20.28 -20.31
CA ALA A 123 33.94 -19.89 -21.58
C ALA A 123 33.21 -18.53 -21.54
N GLY A 124 33.08 -17.90 -20.36
CA GLY A 124 32.46 -16.59 -20.20
C GLY A 124 30.93 -16.57 -20.15
N PHE A 125 30.28 -17.71 -19.85
CA PHE A 125 28.81 -17.85 -19.92
C PHE A 125 28.10 -17.95 -18.57
N SER A 126 28.76 -17.66 -17.44
CA SER A 126 28.14 -17.75 -16.11
C SER A 126 26.92 -16.85 -15.98
N LYS A 127 27.02 -15.59 -16.42
CA LYS A 127 25.91 -14.64 -16.42
C LYS A 127 24.75 -15.15 -17.29
N GLU A 128 25.04 -15.63 -18.49
CA GLU A 128 24.00 -16.16 -19.38
C GLU A 128 23.33 -17.42 -18.80
N THR A 129 24.10 -18.27 -18.11
CA THR A 129 23.57 -19.45 -17.43
C THR A 129 22.62 -19.04 -16.30
N ALA A 130 23.04 -18.07 -15.49
CA ALA A 130 22.23 -17.52 -14.41
C ALA A 130 20.95 -16.85 -14.93
N ASP A 131 21.05 -16.04 -15.99
CA ASP A 131 19.91 -15.37 -16.62
C ASP A 131 18.90 -16.39 -17.20
N GLY A 132 19.40 -17.47 -17.84
CA GLY A 132 18.58 -18.56 -18.34
C GLY A 132 17.86 -19.35 -17.25
N LEU A 133 18.54 -19.64 -16.14
CA LEU A 133 17.93 -20.30 -14.97
C LEU A 133 16.90 -19.39 -14.28
N ASN A 134 17.16 -18.08 -14.20
CA ASN A 134 16.19 -17.12 -13.68
C ASN A 134 14.91 -17.09 -14.52
N LEU A 135 15.04 -17.11 -15.85
CA LEU A 135 13.89 -17.16 -16.74
C LEU A 135 13.07 -18.44 -16.54
N ILE A 136 13.74 -19.60 -16.42
CA ILE A 136 13.06 -20.88 -16.13
C ILE A 136 12.38 -20.84 -14.74
N SER A 137 13.03 -20.25 -13.74
CA SER A 137 12.45 -20.07 -12.40
C SER A 137 11.16 -19.23 -12.45
N TYR A 138 11.19 -18.11 -13.18
CA TYR A 138 10.03 -17.25 -13.40
C TYR A 138 8.90 -17.98 -14.15
N ASP A 139 9.23 -18.73 -15.20
CA ASP A 139 8.26 -19.52 -15.95
C ASP A 139 7.61 -20.60 -15.04
N HIS A 140 8.39 -21.28 -14.19
CA HIS A 140 7.89 -22.23 -13.18
C HIS A 140 6.91 -21.57 -12.21
N ASP A 141 7.25 -20.40 -11.67
CA ASP A 141 6.39 -19.68 -10.73
C ASP A 141 5.06 -19.28 -11.41
N THR A 142 5.11 -18.75 -12.65
CA THR A 142 3.88 -18.40 -13.39
C THR A 142 3.02 -19.62 -13.70
N LEU A 143 3.62 -20.74 -14.12
CA LEU A 143 2.88 -21.98 -14.39
C LEU A 143 2.23 -22.53 -13.12
N SER A 144 3.00 -22.65 -12.04
CA SER A 144 2.54 -23.30 -10.81
C SER A 144 1.53 -22.46 -10.04
N LEU A 145 1.75 -21.15 -9.90
CA LEU A 145 0.95 -20.29 -9.01
C LEU A 145 -0.18 -19.55 -9.72
N VAL A 146 0.04 -19.12 -10.97
CA VAL A 146 -0.97 -18.36 -11.74
C VAL A 146 -1.86 -19.30 -12.54
N ALA A 147 -1.28 -20.30 -13.22
CA ALA A 147 -2.04 -21.13 -14.13
C ALA A 147 -2.61 -22.42 -13.48
N VAL A 148 -1.82 -23.12 -12.67
CA VAL A 148 -2.21 -24.44 -12.12
C VAL A 148 -2.89 -24.33 -10.75
N ALA A 149 -2.35 -23.55 -9.80
CA ALA A 149 -2.92 -23.48 -8.45
C ALA A 149 -4.41 -23.11 -8.40
N PRO A 150 -4.93 -22.14 -9.18
CA PRO A 150 -6.36 -21.81 -9.21
C PRO A 150 -7.24 -22.94 -9.75
N LYS A 151 -6.65 -23.94 -10.42
CA LYS A 151 -7.35 -25.10 -10.96
C LYS A 151 -7.40 -26.24 -9.97
N LEU A 152 -6.51 -26.30 -8.98
CA LEU A 152 -6.52 -27.39 -8.01
C LEU A 152 -7.67 -27.24 -7.01
N SER A 153 -8.10 -28.37 -6.46
CA SER A 153 -9.04 -28.37 -5.34
C SER A 153 -8.38 -27.71 -4.12
N PRO A 154 -9.03 -26.73 -3.46
CA PRO A 154 -8.41 -25.97 -2.36
C PRO A 154 -7.82 -26.81 -1.24
N VAL A 155 -8.43 -27.98 -0.93
CA VAL A 155 -7.94 -28.89 0.12
C VAL A 155 -6.62 -29.58 -0.22
N THR A 156 -6.23 -29.60 -1.50
CA THR A 156 -4.99 -30.22 -1.99
C THR A 156 -3.82 -29.24 -2.12
N ILE A 157 -4.09 -27.92 -2.03
CA ILE A 157 -3.08 -26.87 -2.16
C ILE A 157 -1.90 -27.05 -1.19
N PRO A 158 -2.09 -27.40 0.10
CA PRO A 158 -0.95 -27.63 0.99
C PRO A 158 -0.03 -28.78 0.53
N ALA A 159 -0.59 -29.83 -0.08
CA ALA A 159 0.20 -30.93 -0.62
C ALA A 159 0.90 -30.53 -1.92
N ALA A 160 0.26 -29.72 -2.77
CA ALA A 160 0.85 -29.17 -3.99
C ALA A 160 2.02 -28.21 -3.73
N ALA A 161 1.96 -27.45 -2.64
CA ALA A 161 2.98 -26.46 -2.28
C ALA A 161 4.36 -27.09 -2.00
N VAL A 162 4.40 -28.34 -1.51
CA VAL A 162 5.65 -29.03 -1.15
C VAL A 162 6.57 -29.24 -2.36
N PRO A 163 6.16 -29.92 -3.45
CA PRO A 163 7.01 -30.09 -4.61
C PRO A 163 7.26 -28.75 -5.35
N VAL A 164 6.29 -27.84 -5.39
CA VAL A 164 6.45 -26.51 -6.03
C VAL A 164 7.56 -25.70 -5.35
N LEU A 165 7.58 -25.66 -4.01
CA LEU A 165 8.63 -24.99 -3.25
C LEU A 165 10.00 -25.66 -3.45
N ALA A 166 10.04 -27.01 -3.50
CA ALA A 166 11.28 -27.73 -3.74
C ALA A 166 11.88 -27.39 -5.11
N ILE A 167 11.04 -27.27 -6.15
CA ILE A 167 11.46 -26.88 -7.50
C ILE A 167 11.99 -25.44 -7.50
N ASP A 168 11.24 -24.50 -6.91
CA ASP A 168 11.62 -23.08 -6.84
C ASP A 168 12.99 -22.90 -6.16
N LEU A 169 13.18 -23.50 -4.98
CA LEU A 169 14.47 -23.48 -4.27
C LEU A 169 15.62 -24.08 -5.10
N THR A 170 15.34 -25.12 -5.89
CA THR A 170 16.34 -25.79 -6.74
C THR A 170 16.79 -24.89 -7.90
N TRP A 171 15.87 -24.20 -8.57
CA TRP A 171 16.25 -23.26 -9.63
C TRP A 171 17.06 -22.09 -9.09
N ARG A 172 16.65 -21.52 -7.95
CA ARG A 172 17.37 -20.44 -7.27
C ARG A 172 18.77 -20.86 -6.85
N GLN A 173 18.94 -22.09 -6.37
CA GLN A 173 20.26 -22.64 -6.06
C GLN A 173 21.16 -22.64 -7.30
N GLY A 174 20.62 -23.01 -8.46
CA GLY A 174 21.32 -22.92 -9.73
C GLY A 174 21.74 -21.48 -10.07
N VAL A 175 20.83 -20.51 -9.97
CA VAL A 175 21.12 -19.09 -10.23
C VAL A 175 22.25 -18.57 -9.35
N LEU A 176 22.18 -18.83 -8.04
CA LEU A 176 23.22 -18.45 -7.07
C LEU A 176 24.56 -19.10 -7.42
N ALA A 177 24.55 -20.36 -7.82
CA ALA A 177 25.76 -21.08 -8.18
C ALA A 177 26.51 -20.42 -9.33
N PHE A 178 25.83 -19.74 -10.27
CA PHE A 178 26.45 -19.04 -11.40
C PHE A 178 26.65 -17.53 -11.17
N GLY A 179 26.52 -17.06 -9.91
CA GLY A 179 26.77 -15.66 -9.53
C GLY A 179 25.64 -14.70 -9.89
N GLY A 180 24.45 -15.22 -10.20
CA GLY A 180 23.24 -14.42 -10.38
C GLY A 180 22.52 -14.15 -9.07
N VAL A 181 21.64 -13.15 -9.08
CA VAL A 181 20.69 -12.88 -8.01
C VAL A 181 19.37 -13.57 -8.38
N PRO A 182 18.84 -14.51 -7.56
CA PRO A 182 17.57 -15.14 -7.83
C PRO A 182 16.42 -14.12 -7.83
N LEU A 183 15.54 -14.22 -8.82
CA LEU A 183 14.29 -13.46 -8.80
C LEU A 183 13.48 -13.80 -7.54
N ALA A 184 12.79 -12.84 -6.95
CA ALA A 184 11.80 -13.09 -5.91
C ALA A 184 10.79 -14.16 -6.37
N PRO A 185 10.30 -15.08 -5.49
CA PRO A 185 9.21 -15.98 -5.89
C PRO A 185 8.03 -15.13 -6.28
N LEU A 186 7.36 -15.45 -7.40
CA LEU A 186 6.08 -14.82 -7.66
C LEU A 186 5.12 -15.27 -6.57
N THR A 187 4.38 -14.35 -5.96
CA THR A 187 3.04 -14.68 -5.46
C THR A 187 2.02 -14.34 -6.55
N MET A 188 0.71 -14.59 -6.39
CA MET A 188 -0.28 -14.01 -7.33
C MET A 188 0.13 -12.55 -7.54
N GLY A 189 0.42 -12.13 -8.79
CA GLY A 189 1.25 -10.94 -9.07
C GLY A 189 0.92 -9.82 -8.09
N GLU A 190 1.91 -9.23 -7.43
CA GLU A 190 1.68 -8.63 -6.10
C GLU A 190 0.56 -7.59 -6.05
N THR A 191 0.44 -6.80 -7.11
CA THR A 191 -0.68 -5.93 -7.45
C THR A 191 -2.04 -6.64 -7.49
N GLN A 192 -2.15 -7.79 -8.17
CA GLN A 192 -3.33 -8.65 -8.19
C GLN A 192 -3.69 -9.15 -6.78
N SER A 193 -2.71 -9.50 -5.94
CA SER A 193 -3.02 -9.96 -4.58
C SER A 193 -3.62 -8.86 -3.69
N LEU A 194 -3.18 -7.61 -3.85
CA LEU A 194 -3.81 -6.42 -3.24
C LEU A 194 -5.21 -6.21 -3.80
N PHE A 195 -5.36 -6.29 -5.13
CA PHE A 195 -6.64 -6.18 -5.82
C PHE A 195 -7.65 -7.19 -5.26
N ASP A 196 -7.29 -8.47 -5.19
CA ASP A 196 -8.17 -9.54 -4.73
C ASP A 196 -8.56 -9.37 -3.25
N PHE A 197 -7.63 -8.90 -2.41
CA PHE A 197 -7.94 -8.57 -1.02
C PHE A 197 -8.95 -7.43 -0.92
N SER A 198 -8.74 -6.35 -1.68
CA SER A 198 -9.67 -5.22 -1.75
C SER A 198 -11.06 -5.65 -2.22
N MET A 199 -11.12 -6.48 -3.28
CA MET A 199 -12.37 -7.05 -3.76
C MET A 199 -13.06 -7.88 -2.68
N SER A 200 -12.32 -8.70 -1.93
CA SER A 200 -12.91 -9.51 -0.84
C SER A 200 -13.52 -8.67 0.28
N ILE A 201 -12.95 -7.50 0.57
CA ILE A 201 -13.51 -6.54 1.55
C ILE A 201 -14.82 -5.97 1.02
N ASN A 202 -14.80 -5.51 -0.23
CA ASN A 202 -15.91 -4.78 -0.83
C ASN A 202 -17.08 -5.68 -1.22
N ASP A 203 -16.82 -6.87 -1.77
CA ASP A 203 -17.84 -7.88 -2.08
C ASP A 203 -18.67 -8.20 -0.84
N ALA A 204 -18.03 -8.33 0.33
CA ALA A 204 -18.70 -8.63 1.59
C ALA A 204 -19.56 -7.46 2.13
N ARG A 205 -19.32 -6.24 1.65
CA ARG A 205 -20.00 -5.01 2.07
C ARG A 205 -20.99 -4.49 1.02
N PHE A 206 -21.04 -5.07 -0.17
CA PHE A 206 -21.84 -4.52 -1.27
C PHE A 206 -23.34 -4.80 -1.07
N ASP A 207 -24.11 -3.72 -0.92
CA ASP A 207 -25.56 -3.76 -0.92
C ASP A 207 -26.07 -3.80 -2.35
N GLU A 208 -26.50 -4.98 -2.80
CA GLU A 208 -26.98 -5.17 -4.17
C GLU A 208 -28.28 -4.39 -4.47
N THR A 209 -29.08 -4.03 -3.46
CA THR A 209 -30.34 -3.30 -3.65
C THR A 209 -30.10 -1.82 -3.92
N TYR A 210 -29.28 -1.19 -3.07
CA TYR A 210 -28.95 0.24 -3.21
C TYR A 210 -27.75 0.49 -4.12
N LYS A 211 -27.01 -0.57 -4.49
CA LYS A 211 -25.76 -0.51 -5.26
C LYS A 211 -24.69 0.34 -4.57
N MET A 212 -24.58 0.20 -3.25
CA MET A 212 -23.67 0.97 -2.40
C MET A 212 -22.90 0.06 -1.45
N ILE A 213 -21.71 0.48 -1.03
CA ILE A 213 -20.91 -0.19 0.01
C ILE A 213 -21.48 0.16 1.39
N TRP A 214 -21.84 -0.86 2.16
CA TRP A 214 -22.18 -0.75 3.58
C TRP A 214 -20.91 -0.57 4.41
N SER A 215 -20.79 0.57 5.06
CA SER A 215 -19.66 0.90 5.94
C SER A 215 -20.05 2.07 6.83
N ASP A 216 -19.66 2.02 8.10
CA ASP A 216 -19.84 3.13 9.05
C ASP A 216 -18.80 4.24 8.76
N ASP A 217 -19.07 5.01 7.70
CA ASP A 217 -18.22 6.09 7.17
C ASP A 217 -19.10 7.31 6.86
N ASN A 218 -19.47 8.05 7.92
CA ASN A 218 -20.40 9.19 7.90
C ASN A 218 -21.87 8.83 7.59
N GLY A 219 -22.21 7.54 7.73
CA GLY A 219 -23.54 7.00 7.51
C GLY A 219 -23.48 5.48 7.33
N PRO A 220 -24.63 4.81 7.16
CA PRO A 220 -24.68 3.36 6.97
C PRO A 220 -24.18 2.88 5.58
N TRP A 221 -24.08 3.78 4.60
CA TRP A 221 -23.47 3.50 3.29
C TRP A 221 -22.44 4.59 2.95
N SER A 222 -21.34 4.22 2.30
CA SER A 222 -20.30 5.18 1.91
C SER A 222 -20.29 5.42 0.40
N VAL A 223 -20.54 6.68 0.00
CA VAL A 223 -20.47 7.08 -1.43
C VAL A 223 -19.03 6.95 -1.95
N ARG A 224 -18.05 7.34 -1.13
CA ARG A 224 -16.62 7.27 -1.48
C ARG A 224 -16.13 5.83 -1.67
N PHE A 225 -16.45 4.94 -0.74
CA PHE A 225 -16.04 3.53 -0.85
C PHE A 225 -16.74 2.84 -2.01
N THR A 226 -18.00 3.21 -2.27
CA THR A 226 -18.72 2.74 -3.46
C THR A 226 -18.00 3.17 -4.74
N ALA A 227 -17.53 4.42 -4.81
CA ALA A 227 -16.77 4.89 -5.96
C ALA A 227 -15.54 4.02 -6.19
N TRP A 228 -14.72 3.78 -5.15
CA TRP A 228 -13.50 2.96 -5.25
C TRP A 228 -13.77 1.54 -5.76
N TYR A 229 -14.85 0.94 -5.27
CA TYR A 229 -15.23 -0.42 -5.65
C TYR A 229 -15.61 -0.56 -7.13
N THR A 230 -16.15 0.50 -7.75
CA THR A 230 -16.61 0.42 -9.15
C THR A 230 -15.50 0.07 -10.14
N ALA A 231 -14.26 0.54 -9.93
CA ALA A 231 -13.12 0.17 -10.77
C ALA A 231 -12.77 -1.31 -10.63
N GLY A 232 -12.84 -1.85 -9.40
CA GLY A 232 -12.61 -3.26 -9.14
C GLY A 232 -13.63 -4.17 -9.84
N LEU A 233 -14.92 -3.82 -9.76
CA LEU A 233 -15.98 -4.52 -10.50
C LEU A 233 -15.74 -4.51 -12.01
N LEU A 234 -15.43 -3.33 -12.58
CA LEU A 234 -15.23 -3.20 -14.03
C LEU A 234 -13.98 -3.92 -14.52
N TYR A 235 -12.90 -3.93 -13.73
CA TYR A 235 -11.70 -4.69 -14.05
C TYR A 235 -11.94 -6.21 -13.98
N ARG A 236 -12.60 -6.68 -12.91
CA ARG A 236 -12.89 -8.12 -12.72
C ARG A 236 -13.83 -8.64 -13.80
N ASN A 237 -14.86 -7.85 -14.14
CA ASN A 237 -15.81 -8.12 -15.23
C ASN A 237 -16.34 -9.56 -15.26
N GLN A 238 -16.81 -10.05 -14.10
CA GLN A 238 -17.37 -11.39 -13.98
C GLN A 238 -18.82 -11.34 -13.52
N GLY A 239 -19.64 -12.25 -14.05
CA GLY A 239 -21.06 -12.34 -13.67
C GLY A 239 -21.79 -11.01 -13.82
N ASN A 240 -22.28 -10.47 -12.69
CA ASN A 240 -23.05 -9.22 -12.64
C ASN A 240 -22.19 -7.97 -12.41
N ASP A 241 -20.86 -8.08 -12.39
CA ASP A 241 -19.98 -6.97 -11.99
C ASP A 241 -20.21 -5.70 -12.81
N VAL A 242 -20.29 -5.80 -14.14
CA VAL A 242 -20.50 -4.63 -15.01
C VAL A 242 -21.83 -3.95 -14.74
N GLU A 243 -22.90 -4.73 -14.57
CA GLU A 243 -24.23 -4.17 -14.28
C GLU A 243 -24.30 -3.58 -12.86
N ASN A 244 -23.62 -4.21 -11.89
CA ASN A 244 -23.47 -3.67 -10.54
C ASN A 244 -22.65 -2.37 -10.53
N ALA A 245 -21.56 -2.30 -11.29
CA ALA A 245 -20.74 -1.09 -11.41
C ALA A 245 -21.54 0.05 -12.06
N LYS A 246 -22.27 -0.22 -13.15
CA LYS A 246 -23.14 0.78 -13.80
C LYS A 246 -24.28 1.22 -12.87
N GLY A 247 -24.82 0.31 -12.07
CA GLY A 247 -25.81 0.64 -11.03
C GLY A 247 -25.22 1.55 -9.95
N ALA A 248 -24.06 1.20 -9.42
CA ALA A 248 -23.34 1.95 -8.41
C ALA A 248 -22.93 3.35 -8.89
N LEU A 249 -22.40 3.46 -10.12
CA LEU A 249 -22.08 4.75 -10.74
C LEU A 249 -23.32 5.64 -10.82
N ARG A 250 -24.47 5.13 -11.28
CA ARG A 250 -25.71 5.92 -11.28
C ARG A 250 -26.14 6.34 -9.88
N ALA A 251 -25.97 5.45 -8.89
CA ALA A 251 -26.30 5.74 -7.50
C ALA A 251 -25.39 6.85 -6.93
N ILE A 252 -24.09 6.82 -7.21
CA ILE A 252 -23.13 7.87 -6.85
C ILE A 252 -23.51 9.20 -7.51
N LEU A 253 -23.77 9.22 -8.82
CA LEU A 253 -24.13 10.45 -9.53
C LEU A 253 -25.42 11.08 -8.97
N ALA A 254 -26.36 10.26 -8.50
CA ALA A 254 -27.59 10.74 -7.87
C ALA A 254 -27.38 11.40 -6.49
N THR A 255 -26.21 11.26 -5.88
CA THR A 255 -25.88 11.94 -4.61
C THR A 255 -25.21 13.29 -4.79
N GLN A 256 -24.94 13.73 -6.03
CA GLN A 256 -24.30 15.02 -6.27
C GLN A 256 -25.22 16.19 -5.88
N MET A 257 -24.66 17.16 -5.14
CA MET A 257 -25.38 18.32 -4.65
C MET A 257 -25.21 19.49 -5.62
N THR A 258 -26.27 19.83 -6.37
CA THR A 258 -26.25 20.87 -7.42
C THR A 258 -27.38 21.90 -7.29
N GLU A 259 -28.19 21.80 -6.23
CA GLU A 259 -29.38 22.62 -5.98
C GLU A 259 -29.08 24.09 -5.68
N ASN A 260 -27.93 24.39 -5.06
CA ASN A 260 -27.53 25.75 -4.73
C ASN A 260 -26.19 26.10 -5.38
N PHE A 261 -26.23 26.85 -6.48
CA PHE A 261 -25.05 27.24 -7.26
C PHE A 261 -24.02 28.03 -6.47
N THR A 262 -24.37 28.77 -5.42
CA THR A 262 -23.41 29.59 -4.65
C THR A 262 -22.96 28.93 -3.35
N SER A 263 -23.43 27.71 -3.06
CA SER A 263 -23.02 26.97 -1.87
C SER A 263 -21.56 26.49 -1.96
N PRO A 264 -20.85 26.36 -0.83
CA PRO A 264 -19.53 25.73 -0.77
C PRO A 264 -19.49 24.27 -1.27
N TRP A 265 -20.62 23.55 -1.15
CA TRP A 265 -20.76 22.15 -1.55
C TRP A 265 -21.33 21.97 -2.97
N TYR A 266 -21.46 23.03 -3.78
CA TYR A 266 -21.96 22.90 -5.15
C TYR A 266 -21.06 21.99 -5.99
N GLY A 267 -21.64 20.96 -6.59
CA GLY A 267 -20.93 19.95 -7.40
C GLY A 267 -20.16 18.92 -6.56
N ASP A 268 -20.29 18.97 -5.24
CA ASP A 268 -19.78 17.95 -4.32
C ASP A 268 -20.78 16.78 -4.18
N PHE A 269 -20.38 15.71 -3.50
CA PHE A 269 -21.22 14.54 -3.29
C PHE A 269 -21.54 14.39 -1.81
N LYS A 270 -22.72 13.83 -1.53
CA LYS A 270 -23.04 13.41 -0.16
C LYS A 270 -22.02 12.40 0.35
N LEU A 271 -21.77 12.42 1.65
CA LEU A 271 -20.94 11.44 2.36
C LEU A 271 -21.63 10.06 2.36
N SER A 272 -22.93 10.05 2.67
CA SER A 272 -23.83 8.89 2.62
C SER A 272 -25.08 9.21 1.80
N PRO A 273 -25.63 8.30 0.98
CA PRO A 273 -26.78 8.58 0.12
C PRO A 273 -28.06 9.03 0.85
N ASP A 274 -28.25 8.58 2.09
CA ASP A 274 -29.42 8.84 2.92
C ASP A 274 -29.35 10.16 3.71
N GLU A 275 -28.21 10.86 3.69
CA GLU A 275 -28.09 12.13 4.39
C GLU A 275 -28.90 13.25 3.70
N PRO A 276 -29.43 14.23 4.45
CA PRO A 276 -30.02 15.43 3.87
C PRO A 276 -28.97 16.27 3.14
N ILE A 277 -29.41 17.10 2.19
CA ILE A 277 -28.55 18.16 1.65
C ILE A 277 -28.32 19.20 2.77
N PRO A 278 -27.11 19.77 2.92
CA PRO A 278 -26.84 20.82 3.90
C PRO A 278 -27.83 21.99 3.78
N GLN A 279 -28.56 22.25 4.86
CA GLN A 279 -29.57 23.30 4.93
C GLN A 279 -29.85 23.72 6.38
N ALA A 280 -30.26 24.98 6.55
CA ALA A 280 -30.55 25.53 7.87
C ALA A 280 -31.58 24.67 8.65
N THR A 281 -31.42 24.59 9.97
CA THR A 281 -32.29 23.89 10.92
C THR A 281 -32.26 22.36 10.86
N LEU A 282 -32.32 21.74 9.67
CA LEU A 282 -32.32 20.26 9.57
C LEU A 282 -30.92 19.66 9.59
N TYR A 283 -30.00 20.22 8.81
CA TYR A 283 -28.65 19.68 8.62
C TYR A 283 -27.70 20.84 8.34
N GLU A 284 -27.36 21.57 9.40
CA GLU A 284 -26.67 22.87 9.29
C GLU A 284 -25.32 22.73 8.57
N PRO A 285 -25.00 23.61 7.61
CA PRO A 285 -23.74 23.52 6.87
C PRO A 285 -22.51 23.63 7.77
N GLN A 286 -21.69 22.57 7.79
CA GLN A 286 -20.44 22.47 8.53
C GLN A 286 -19.42 21.74 7.65
N ILE A 287 -18.33 22.44 7.31
CA ILE A 287 -17.21 21.85 6.58
C ILE A 287 -16.59 20.70 7.39
N TYR A 288 -16.27 19.58 6.74
CA TYR A 288 -15.83 18.32 7.37
C TYR A 288 -16.84 17.71 8.34
N GLY A 289 -18.11 18.10 8.21
CA GLY A 289 -19.22 17.58 9.00
C GLY A 289 -20.38 17.20 8.08
N THR A 290 -21.22 18.17 7.74
CA THR A 290 -22.38 17.93 6.87
C THR A 290 -22.06 17.94 5.39
N TYR A 291 -20.85 18.42 5.04
CA TYR A 291 -20.22 18.22 3.74
C TYR A 291 -18.71 18.19 3.94
N ASP A 292 -18.01 17.40 3.11
CA ASP A 292 -16.54 17.46 3.01
C ASP A 292 -16.18 17.88 1.58
N PRO A 293 -15.67 19.10 1.37
CA PRO A 293 -15.39 19.60 0.03
C PRO A 293 -14.32 18.81 -0.71
N ASN A 294 -13.58 17.91 -0.05
CA ASN A 294 -12.62 16.97 -0.63
C ASN A 294 -13.30 15.76 -1.27
N TRP A 295 -14.56 15.43 -0.93
CA TRP A 295 -15.26 14.27 -1.48
C TRP A 295 -15.37 14.35 -2.99
N ARG A 296 -15.63 15.55 -3.50
CA ARG A 296 -15.55 15.89 -4.92
C ARG A 296 -14.24 15.45 -5.57
N GLU A 297 -13.10 15.68 -4.93
CA GLU A 297 -11.78 15.32 -5.43
C GLU A 297 -11.55 13.81 -5.39
N PHE A 298 -11.88 13.16 -4.27
CA PHE A 298 -11.76 11.70 -4.10
C PHE A 298 -12.67 10.92 -5.05
N ILE A 299 -13.95 11.27 -5.13
CA ILE A 299 -14.92 10.62 -6.02
C ILE A 299 -14.62 11.00 -7.48
N GLY A 300 -14.30 12.26 -7.74
CA GLY A 300 -14.00 12.73 -9.09
C GLY A 300 -12.81 12.02 -9.71
N THR A 301 -11.72 11.79 -8.96
CA THR A 301 -10.55 11.06 -9.49
C THR A 301 -10.86 9.60 -9.77
N GLN A 302 -11.75 9.00 -8.99
CA GLN A 302 -12.23 7.65 -9.25
C GLN A 302 -13.11 7.57 -10.50
N LEU A 303 -13.96 8.57 -10.75
CA LEU A 303 -14.75 8.67 -11.98
C LEU A 303 -13.86 8.86 -13.22
N VAL A 304 -12.76 9.63 -13.09
CA VAL A 304 -11.74 9.75 -14.14
C VAL A 304 -11.17 8.38 -14.48
N GLN A 305 -10.67 7.63 -13.49
CA GLN A 305 -10.13 6.27 -13.70
C GLN A 305 -11.14 5.37 -14.41
N VAL A 306 -12.39 5.35 -13.95
CA VAL A 306 -13.45 4.49 -14.50
C VAL A 306 -13.73 4.80 -15.97
N VAL A 307 -13.80 6.07 -16.36
CA VAL A 307 -14.06 6.46 -17.75
C VAL A 307 -12.87 6.20 -18.65
N GLU A 308 -11.64 6.39 -18.18
CA GLU A 308 -10.43 6.17 -18.99
C GLU A 308 -10.13 4.68 -19.19
N GLU A 309 -10.30 3.84 -18.17
CA GLU A 309 -9.99 2.40 -18.23
C GLU A 309 -11.10 1.58 -18.90
N PHE A 310 -12.37 1.94 -18.65
CA PHE A 310 -13.51 1.08 -19.01
C PHE A 310 -14.57 1.72 -19.90
N PRO A 311 -14.25 2.65 -20.84
CA PRO A 311 -15.28 3.35 -21.61
C PRO A 311 -16.15 2.39 -22.43
N HIS A 312 -15.57 1.28 -22.87
CA HIS A 312 -16.23 0.23 -23.65
C HIS A 312 -17.29 -0.56 -22.85
N LEU A 313 -17.23 -0.55 -21.51
CA LEU A 313 -18.20 -1.24 -20.64
C LEU A 313 -19.34 -0.31 -20.17
N LEU A 314 -19.08 1.00 -20.09
CA LEU A 314 -20.04 1.98 -19.55
C LEU A 314 -21.13 2.36 -20.55
N GLY A 315 -20.75 2.52 -21.82
CA GLY A 315 -21.60 3.05 -22.87
C GLY A 315 -21.73 4.59 -22.83
N PRO A 316 -22.11 5.21 -23.96
CA PRO A 316 -22.02 6.66 -24.15
C PRO A 316 -22.92 7.48 -23.23
N GLU A 317 -24.10 6.98 -22.86
CA GLU A 317 -25.05 7.68 -21.99
C GLU A 317 -24.51 7.87 -20.57
N LEU A 318 -23.93 6.80 -20.00
CA LEU A 318 -23.36 6.85 -18.65
C LEU A 318 -22.09 7.71 -18.63
N ILE A 319 -21.25 7.63 -19.67
CA ILE A 319 -20.08 8.51 -19.82
C ILE A 319 -20.53 9.98 -19.86
N SER A 320 -21.56 10.32 -20.64
CA SER A 320 -22.08 11.69 -20.69
C SER A 320 -22.65 12.18 -19.34
N SER A 321 -23.26 11.26 -18.57
CA SER A 321 -23.74 11.57 -17.21
C SER A 321 -22.58 11.85 -16.24
N ILE A 322 -21.51 11.06 -16.33
CA ILE A 322 -20.27 11.29 -15.56
C ILE A 322 -19.63 12.62 -15.95
N GLU A 323 -19.51 12.93 -17.24
CA GLU A 323 -18.97 14.21 -17.72
C GLU A 323 -19.78 15.41 -17.21
N THR A 324 -21.11 15.28 -17.15
CA THR A 324 -22.00 16.30 -16.60
C THR A 324 -21.71 16.53 -15.11
N ALA A 325 -21.63 15.44 -14.32
CA ALA A 325 -21.30 15.55 -12.91
C ALA A 325 -19.90 16.14 -12.68
N MET A 326 -18.91 15.69 -13.47
CA MET A 326 -17.54 16.22 -13.41
C MET A 326 -17.46 17.70 -13.79
N THR A 327 -18.38 18.19 -14.63
CA THR A 327 -18.50 19.63 -14.94
C THR A 327 -18.95 20.43 -13.73
N HIS A 328 -19.99 19.96 -13.02
CA HIS A 328 -20.42 20.60 -11.76
C HIS A 328 -19.32 20.55 -10.70
N ALA A 329 -18.66 19.40 -10.58
CA ALA A 329 -17.52 19.23 -9.69
C ALA A 329 -16.41 20.25 -10.00
N ALA A 330 -16.00 20.38 -11.26
CA ALA A 330 -14.97 21.34 -11.66
C ALA A 330 -15.32 22.79 -11.30
N VAL A 331 -16.58 23.20 -11.50
CA VAL A 331 -17.04 24.55 -11.13
C VAL A 331 -16.91 24.79 -9.62
N GLY A 332 -17.29 23.81 -8.79
CA GLY A 332 -17.15 23.92 -7.34
C GLY A 332 -15.68 23.90 -6.88
N ALA A 333 -14.88 22.99 -7.43
CA ALA A 333 -13.45 22.86 -7.14
C ALA A 333 -12.67 24.15 -7.45
N MET A 334 -12.98 24.82 -8.56
CA MET A 334 -12.34 26.08 -8.97
C MET A 334 -12.61 27.26 -8.01
N ARG A 335 -13.60 27.15 -7.12
CA ARG A 335 -13.92 28.19 -6.13
C ARG A 335 -13.21 28.01 -4.80
N ARG A 336 -12.64 26.82 -4.56
CA ARG A 336 -11.84 26.55 -3.36
C ARG A 336 -10.52 27.31 -3.45
N ASN A 337 -10.26 28.14 -2.45
CA ASN A 337 -9.06 28.97 -2.38
C ASN A 337 -8.39 28.93 -1.00
N GLY A 338 -8.80 28.00 -0.12
CA GLY A 338 -8.23 27.84 1.22
C GLY A 338 -8.56 28.98 2.20
N THR A 339 -9.49 29.88 1.85
CA THR A 339 -9.99 30.90 2.78
C THR A 339 -11.05 30.30 3.68
N ALA A 340 -10.96 30.58 4.98
CA ALA A 340 -11.90 30.09 5.98
C ALA A 340 -13.37 30.27 5.53
N PRO A 341 -14.23 29.24 5.68
CA PRO A 341 -13.99 28.01 6.43
C PRO A 341 -13.23 26.90 5.66
N ASP A 342 -12.93 27.08 4.37
CA ASP A 342 -12.08 26.15 3.60
C ASP A 342 -10.62 26.24 4.04
N ASN A 343 -9.84 25.18 3.76
CA ASN A 343 -8.42 25.11 4.08
C ASN A 343 -7.57 24.51 2.95
N LEU A 344 -8.10 24.40 1.72
CA LEU A 344 -7.36 23.96 0.53
C LEU A 344 -6.35 25.02 0.05
N VAL A 345 -5.38 25.30 0.90
CA VAL A 345 -4.16 26.02 0.57
C VAL A 345 -3.30 25.18 -0.37
N LEU A 346 -2.32 25.81 -1.04
CA LEU A 346 -1.50 25.11 -2.03
C LEU A 346 -0.71 23.93 -1.44
N ALA A 347 -0.24 24.05 -0.19
CA ALA A 347 0.44 22.98 0.53
C ALA A 347 -0.47 21.78 0.91
N TYR A 348 -1.80 21.90 0.76
CA TYR A 348 -2.69 20.76 0.97
C TYR A 348 -2.62 19.83 -0.25
N SER A 349 -1.67 18.90 -0.16
CA SER A 349 -1.14 18.04 -1.22
C SER A 349 -2.19 17.23 -2.00
N ASN A 350 -2.63 16.09 -1.48
CA ASN A 350 -3.46 15.11 -2.20
C ASN A 350 -4.73 15.72 -2.81
N PRO A 351 -5.60 16.51 -2.12
CA PRO A 351 -6.79 17.04 -2.77
C PRO A 351 -6.42 18.13 -3.78
N GLY A 352 -5.29 18.82 -3.59
CA GLY A 352 -4.73 19.76 -4.56
C GLY A 352 -4.38 19.10 -5.90
N TYR A 353 -3.67 17.97 -5.86
CA TYR A 353 -3.33 17.19 -7.05
C TYR A 353 -4.57 16.60 -7.73
N MET A 354 -5.47 15.99 -6.96
CA MET A 354 -6.74 15.45 -7.46
C MET A 354 -7.61 16.54 -8.10
N ARG A 355 -7.66 17.75 -7.51
CA ARG A 355 -8.34 18.91 -8.08
C ARG A 355 -7.76 19.31 -9.44
N ALA A 356 -6.44 19.37 -9.55
CA ALA A 356 -5.79 19.72 -10.82
C ALA A 356 -6.14 18.70 -11.92
N LEU A 357 -6.11 17.40 -11.60
CA LEU A 357 -6.51 16.33 -12.50
C LEU A 357 -7.97 16.45 -12.93
N ASN A 358 -8.90 16.50 -11.97
CA ASN A 358 -10.34 16.47 -12.24
C ASN A 358 -10.77 17.62 -13.14
N VAL A 359 -10.29 18.84 -12.87
CA VAL A 359 -10.64 20.02 -13.66
C VAL A 359 -10.00 19.98 -15.05
N ALA A 360 -8.72 19.61 -15.16
CA ALA A 360 -8.05 19.51 -16.46
C ALA A 360 -8.67 18.41 -17.34
N TRP A 361 -9.00 17.26 -16.75
CA TRP A 361 -9.57 16.12 -17.44
C TRP A 361 -10.91 16.46 -18.09
N ILE A 362 -11.88 16.98 -17.30
CA ILE A 362 -13.18 17.35 -17.87
C ILE A 362 -13.06 18.55 -18.82
N GLY A 363 -12.12 19.47 -18.54
CA GLY A 363 -11.79 20.56 -19.45
C GLY A 363 -11.35 20.07 -20.82
N SER A 364 -10.46 19.06 -20.87
CA SER A 364 -9.99 18.47 -22.12
C SER A 364 -11.12 17.78 -22.90
N ARG A 365 -11.94 16.96 -22.22
CA ARG A 365 -13.05 16.24 -22.84
C ARG A 365 -14.11 17.16 -23.45
N LEU A 366 -14.36 18.31 -22.81
CA LEU A 366 -15.31 19.32 -23.29
C LEU A 366 -14.68 20.41 -24.16
N GLN A 367 -13.36 20.37 -24.41
CA GLN A 367 -12.62 21.46 -25.04
C GLN A 367 -12.83 22.83 -24.37
N ASN A 368 -13.02 22.83 -23.04
CA ASN A 368 -13.26 24.02 -22.24
C ASN A 368 -11.93 24.63 -21.77
N GLN A 369 -11.51 25.70 -22.45
CA GLN A 369 -10.21 26.34 -22.19
C GLN A 369 -10.08 26.91 -20.76
N THR A 370 -11.17 27.35 -20.13
CA THR A 370 -11.14 27.87 -18.76
C THR A 370 -10.70 26.77 -17.79
N PHE A 371 -11.27 25.57 -17.93
CA PHE A 371 -10.94 24.41 -17.08
C PHE A 371 -9.53 23.89 -17.37
N ILE A 372 -9.17 23.79 -18.65
CA ILE A 372 -7.80 23.39 -19.07
C ILE A 372 -6.76 24.34 -18.48
N ASN A 373 -6.99 25.66 -18.58
CA ASN A 373 -6.06 26.66 -18.03
C ASN A 373 -5.97 26.56 -16.51
N PHE A 374 -7.10 26.40 -15.82
CA PHE A 374 -7.11 26.25 -14.37
C PHE A 374 -6.30 25.03 -13.93
N GLY A 375 -6.60 23.84 -14.47
CA GLY A 375 -5.93 22.60 -14.09
C GLY A 375 -4.42 22.65 -14.36
N ASN A 376 -4.00 23.18 -15.52
CA ASN A 376 -2.58 23.36 -15.82
C ASN A 376 -1.88 24.37 -14.89
N SER A 377 -2.56 25.47 -14.54
CA SER A 377 -2.01 26.47 -13.61
C SER A 377 -1.85 25.89 -12.21
N GLN A 378 -2.83 25.09 -11.74
CA GLN A 378 -2.75 24.42 -10.46
C GLN A 378 -1.63 23.38 -10.42
N ALA A 379 -1.51 22.52 -11.45
CA ALA A 379 -0.42 21.55 -11.53
C ALA A 379 0.96 22.24 -11.55
N THR A 380 1.08 23.36 -12.26
CA THR A 380 2.31 24.16 -12.29
C THR A 380 2.64 24.72 -10.90
N ALA A 381 1.66 25.30 -10.19
CA ALA A 381 1.87 25.85 -8.86
C ALA A 381 2.25 24.79 -7.83
N LEU A 382 1.60 23.61 -7.88
CA LEU A 382 1.92 22.47 -7.00
C LEU A 382 3.36 21.99 -7.23
N TYR A 383 3.77 21.82 -8.49
CA TYR A 383 5.14 21.45 -8.84
C TYR A 383 6.17 22.51 -8.40
N GLN A 384 5.87 23.80 -8.59
CA GLN A 384 6.70 24.90 -8.13
C GLN A 384 6.85 24.93 -6.61
N LEU A 385 5.78 24.62 -5.86
CA LEU A 385 5.84 24.56 -4.41
C LEU A 385 6.67 23.36 -3.94
N PHE A 386 6.44 22.20 -4.53
CA PHE A 386 7.17 20.96 -4.23
C PHE A 386 8.69 21.15 -4.43
N THR A 387 9.09 21.75 -5.55
CA THR A 387 10.50 21.96 -5.93
C THR A 387 11.09 23.27 -5.39
N LYS A 388 10.33 24.04 -4.60
CA LYS A 388 10.73 25.40 -4.17
C LYS A 388 12.08 25.35 -3.46
N ASN A 389 13.03 26.13 -3.96
CA ASN A 389 14.42 26.19 -3.46
C ASN A 389 15.12 24.83 -3.36
N GLY A 390 14.73 23.85 -4.19
CA GLY A 390 15.28 22.49 -4.17
C GLY A 390 14.85 21.67 -2.95
N ALA A 391 13.70 21.98 -2.34
CA ALA A 391 13.19 21.25 -1.18
C ALA A 391 12.76 19.82 -1.51
N ASP A 392 12.05 19.62 -2.64
CA ASP A 392 11.46 18.36 -3.08
C ASP A 392 10.59 17.70 -1.98
N THR A 393 9.77 18.50 -1.30
CA THR A 393 8.92 18.06 -0.17
C THR A 393 7.44 18.30 -0.40
N MET A 394 6.60 17.39 0.07
CA MET A 394 5.15 17.62 0.18
C MET A 394 4.80 18.58 1.32
N GLY A 395 3.69 19.31 1.16
CA GLY A 395 3.16 20.19 2.20
C GLY A 395 2.51 19.45 3.37
N GLU A 396 1.94 18.27 3.15
CA GLU A 396 1.61 17.30 4.23
C GLU A 396 2.81 16.35 4.38
N TYR A 397 3.85 16.84 5.07
CA TYR A 397 5.17 16.23 5.04
C TYR A 397 5.29 14.99 5.92
N ASN A 398 6.01 14.00 5.40
CA ASN A 398 6.34 12.72 6.04
C ASN A 398 5.14 12.10 6.75
N ALA A 399 4.00 12.03 6.06
CA ALA A 399 2.76 11.55 6.61
C ALA A 399 2.38 10.24 5.88
N PRO A 400 2.74 9.04 6.38
CA PRO A 400 2.62 7.80 5.62
C PRO A 400 1.22 7.49 5.06
N ASN A 401 0.14 7.85 5.77
CA ASN A 401 -1.21 7.75 5.22
C ASN A 401 -1.40 8.68 4.01
N TYR A 402 -0.90 9.92 4.08
CA TYR A 402 -1.11 10.92 3.02
C TYR A 402 -0.14 10.77 1.86
N TYR A 403 1.07 10.26 2.07
CA TYR A 403 1.97 9.85 0.99
C TYR A 403 1.33 8.76 0.13
N GLY A 404 0.57 7.83 0.72
CA GLY A 404 -0.24 6.88 -0.03
C GLY A 404 -1.30 7.58 -0.90
N MET A 405 -2.02 8.58 -0.36
CA MET A 405 -3.00 9.34 -1.14
C MET A 405 -2.38 10.26 -2.20
N ASP A 406 -1.18 10.77 -1.96
CA ASP A 406 -0.41 11.51 -2.95
C ASP A 406 0.00 10.60 -4.11
N PHE A 407 0.43 9.36 -3.84
CA PHE A 407 0.67 8.37 -4.90
C PHE A 407 -0.60 8.03 -5.69
N TRP A 408 -1.76 7.96 -5.04
CA TRP A 408 -3.04 7.81 -5.76
C TRP A 408 -3.26 8.97 -6.73
N ALA A 409 -3.15 10.20 -6.24
CA ALA A 409 -3.38 11.40 -7.05
C ALA A 409 -2.37 11.51 -8.20
N LEU A 410 -1.08 11.31 -7.93
CA LEU A 410 0.00 11.43 -8.90
C LEU A 410 0.00 10.27 -9.92
N GLY A 411 -0.25 9.03 -9.48
CA GLY A 411 -0.41 7.89 -10.38
C GLY A 411 -1.59 8.08 -11.33
N ALA A 412 -2.73 8.57 -10.81
CA ALA A 412 -3.88 8.94 -11.64
C ALA A 412 -3.55 10.11 -12.60
N MET A 413 -2.77 11.10 -12.17
CA MET A 413 -2.30 12.19 -13.04
C MET A 413 -1.40 11.69 -14.17
N ALA A 414 -0.46 10.80 -13.85
CA ALA A 414 0.47 10.21 -14.82
C ALA A 414 -0.25 9.33 -15.85
N LYS A 415 -1.24 8.55 -15.40
CA LYS A 415 -1.97 7.60 -16.25
C LYS A 415 -3.11 8.24 -17.04
N TYR A 416 -3.93 9.06 -16.38
CA TYR A 416 -5.22 9.56 -16.89
C TYR A 416 -5.25 11.06 -17.19
N GLY A 417 -4.18 11.80 -16.86
CA GLY A 417 -4.09 13.21 -17.18
C GLY A 417 -4.15 13.46 -18.70
N PRO A 418 -4.78 14.56 -19.17
CA PRO A 418 -4.81 14.88 -20.59
C PRO A 418 -3.41 14.90 -21.21
N GLU A 419 -3.29 14.41 -22.45
CA GLU A 419 -2.03 14.43 -23.19
C GLU A 419 -1.44 15.85 -23.28
N SER A 420 -0.12 15.98 -23.12
CA SER A 420 0.60 17.26 -23.13
C SER A 420 0.14 18.30 -22.10
N SER A 421 -0.55 17.88 -21.03
CA SER A 421 -0.90 18.75 -19.90
C SER A 421 0.19 18.79 -18.82
N ARG A 422 0.28 19.90 -18.10
CA ARG A 422 1.15 20.07 -16.92
C ARG A 422 0.79 19.09 -15.79
N VAL A 423 -0.48 18.69 -15.76
CA VAL A 423 -0.99 17.65 -14.85
C VAL A 423 -0.24 16.33 -15.06
N ARG A 424 -0.09 15.89 -16.31
CA ARG A 424 0.60 14.63 -16.62
C ARG A 424 2.12 14.75 -16.58
N GLU A 425 2.66 15.89 -17.00
CA GLU A 425 4.10 16.12 -17.15
C GLU A 425 4.88 15.98 -15.84
N HIS A 426 4.40 16.58 -14.75
CA HIS A 426 5.14 16.68 -13.49
C HIS A 426 5.02 15.45 -12.58
N ALA A 427 4.00 14.62 -12.77
CA ALA A 427 3.69 13.54 -11.83
C ALA A 427 4.82 12.49 -11.65
N PRO A 428 5.48 11.98 -12.71
CA PRO A 428 6.55 10.99 -12.55
C PRO A 428 7.76 11.51 -11.75
N GLU A 429 8.13 12.78 -11.95
CA GLU A 429 9.26 13.39 -11.24
C GLU A 429 8.96 13.58 -9.75
N ILE A 430 7.75 14.05 -9.42
CA ILE A 430 7.30 14.18 -8.02
C ILE A 430 7.29 12.81 -7.34
N MET A 431 6.73 11.77 -7.99
CA MET A 431 6.71 10.41 -7.43
C MET A 431 8.11 9.85 -7.21
N ALA A 432 9.05 10.08 -8.15
CA ALA A 432 10.44 9.65 -7.99
C ALA A 432 11.11 10.31 -6.76
N LYS A 433 10.89 11.61 -6.55
CA LYS A 433 11.41 12.34 -5.38
C LYS A 433 10.75 11.93 -4.07
N MET A 434 9.44 11.66 -4.09
CA MET A 434 8.77 11.06 -2.93
C MET A 434 9.36 9.70 -2.58
N TRP A 435 9.64 8.85 -3.57
CA TRP A 435 10.26 7.55 -3.36
C TRP A 435 11.66 7.66 -2.75
N GLU A 436 12.47 8.63 -3.20
CA GLU A 436 13.75 8.96 -2.58
C GLU A 436 13.58 9.35 -1.10
N ASP A 437 12.65 10.26 -0.79
CA ASP A 437 12.42 10.72 0.59
C ASP A 437 11.85 9.59 1.49
N ILE A 438 10.97 8.75 0.96
CA ILE A 438 10.45 7.56 1.65
C ILE A 438 11.58 6.59 1.99
N ALA A 439 12.45 6.30 1.03
CA ALA A 439 13.58 5.40 1.24
C ALA A 439 14.56 5.94 2.31
N ASP A 440 14.77 7.25 2.34
CA ASP A 440 15.61 7.90 3.34
C ASP A 440 15.03 7.77 4.76
N HIS A 441 13.70 7.88 4.90
CA HIS A 441 13.00 7.81 6.20
C HIS A 441 12.62 6.39 6.65
N TYR A 442 12.54 5.42 5.73
CA TYR A 442 12.11 4.06 6.05
C TYR A 442 13.21 3.26 6.74
N ASN A 443 12.91 2.67 7.89
CA ASN A 443 13.78 1.73 8.58
C ASN A 443 13.32 0.28 8.30
N PRO A 444 14.01 -0.49 7.44
CA PRO A 444 13.61 -1.87 7.13
C PRO A 444 13.74 -2.86 8.30
N TYR A 445 14.54 -2.57 9.33
CA TYR A 445 14.62 -3.44 10.50
C TYR A 445 13.41 -3.25 11.42
N LEU A 446 13.02 -2.00 11.69
CA LEU A 446 11.84 -1.66 12.47
C LEU A 446 10.53 -1.82 11.69
N GLY A 447 10.61 -1.87 10.36
CA GLY A 447 9.44 -1.89 9.49
C GLY A 447 8.62 -0.62 9.62
N ASN A 448 9.26 0.55 9.78
CA ASN A 448 8.53 1.78 10.04
C ASN A 448 9.26 3.02 9.50
N MET A 449 8.51 4.08 9.23
CA MET A 449 9.03 5.38 8.83
C MET A 449 9.44 6.18 10.08
N VAL A 450 10.62 6.80 10.12
CA VAL A 450 10.92 7.77 11.19
C VAL A 450 10.04 9.01 11.05
N GLY A 451 9.66 9.64 12.16
CA GLY A 451 9.01 10.96 12.13
C GLY A 451 9.98 12.12 11.85
N PRO A 452 9.54 13.39 12.03
CA PRO A 452 8.21 13.82 12.51
C PRO A 452 7.13 13.53 11.47
N TYR A 453 5.85 13.58 11.87
CA TYR A 453 4.74 13.41 10.94
C TYR A 453 3.81 14.62 11.02
N ASP A 454 3.55 15.27 9.88
CA ASP A 454 2.57 16.36 9.84
C ASP A 454 1.17 15.89 10.20
N ARG A 455 0.85 14.66 9.79
CA ARG A 455 -0.40 13.98 10.11
C ARG A 455 -0.15 12.49 10.20
N ALA A 456 -0.64 11.88 11.26
CA ALA A 456 -0.50 10.45 11.48
C ALA A 456 -1.74 9.90 12.20
N TYR A 457 -2.30 8.82 11.66
CA TYR A 457 -3.31 8.00 12.35
C TYR A 457 -2.64 6.85 13.11
N THR A 458 -1.51 6.37 12.60
CA THR A 458 -0.65 5.38 13.26
C THR A 458 0.72 5.99 13.60
N ARG A 459 1.39 5.47 14.64
CA ARG A 459 2.83 5.67 14.85
C ARG A 459 3.64 4.42 14.54
N ASP A 460 2.99 3.30 14.23
CA ASP A 460 3.62 2.01 13.96
C ASP A 460 2.93 1.33 12.77
N MET A 461 3.58 1.40 11.60
CA MET A 461 3.08 0.82 10.35
C MET A 461 3.08 -0.72 10.34
N THR A 462 3.68 -1.38 11.35
CA THR A 462 3.71 -2.85 11.42
C THR A 462 2.43 -3.44 12.00
N VAL A 463 1.65 -2.64 12.73
CA VAL A 463 0.44 -3.10 13.44
C VAL A 463 -0.81 -2.26 13.13
N HIS A 464 -0.67 -1.09 12.52
CA HIS A 464 -1.77 -0.23 12.09
C HIS A 464 -1.48 0.29 10.68
N ASP A 465 -2.51 0.39 9.85
CA ASP A 465 -2.31 0.74 8.47
C ASP A 465 -1.94 2.21 8.28
N ALA A 466 -1.05 2.41 7.31
CA ALA A 466 -0.88 3.69 6.66
C ALA A 466 -0.91 3.41 5.18
N ILE A 467 -1.81 4.04 4.42
CA ILE A 467 -2.08 3.79 2.98
C ILE A 467 -0.83 3.51 2.13
N LEU A 468 0.34 4.08 2.44
CA LEU A 468 1.64 3.70 1.86
C LEU A 468 1.92 2.17 1.88
N SER A 469 1.47 1.45 2.90
CA SER A 469 1.53 -0.01 3.05
C SER A 469 0.83 -0.75 1.90
N LEU A 470 -0.22 -0.16 1.30
CA LEU A 470 -0.91 -0.75 0.15
C LEU A 470 -0.01 -0.72 -1.08
N TYR A 471 0.79 0.33 -1.24
CA TYR A 471 1.82 0.39 -2.29
C TYR A 471 2.98 -0.57 -1.99
N PHE A 472 3.39 -0.66 -0.72
CA PHE A 472 4.36 -1.68 -0.32
C PHE A 472 3.88 -3.09 -0.65
N TRP A 473 2.62 -3.40 -0.37
CA TRP A 473 2.01 -4.66 -0.77
C TRP A 473 1.99 -4.79 -2.29
N GLY A 474 1.37 -3.87 -3.01
CA GLY A 474 1.18 -3.99 -4.45
C GLY A 474 2.47 -4.08 -5.25
N ILE A 475 3.56 -3.46 -4.78
CA ILE A 475 4.86 -3.47 -5.46
C ILE A 475 5.71 -4.68 -5.04
N PHE A 476 5.78 -4.97 -3.73
CA PHE A 476 6.76 -5.91 -3.19
C PHE A 476 6.17 -7.24 -2.72
N GLY A 477 4.85 -7.31 -2.60
CA GLY A 477 4.13 -8.45 -2.01
C GLY A 477 3.78 -8.22 -0.53
N TYR A 478 2.70 -8.86 -0.10
CA TYR A 478 2.23 -8.79 1.28
C TYR A 478 3.30 -9.33 2.25
N GLY A 479 3.63 -8.54 3.29
CA GLY A 479 4.57 -8.93 4.35
C GLY A 479 6.05 -8.83 3.99
N ARG A 480 6.41 -8.29 2.81
CA ARG A 480 7.80 -8.01 2.43
C ARG A 480 8.35 -6.75 3.07
N LEU A 481 7.55 -5.70 3.05
CA LEU A 481 7.73 -4.51 3.86
C LEU A 481 6.59 -4.47 4.89
N SER A 482 6.58 -3.43 5.71
CA SER A 482 5.57 -3.23 6.74
C SER A 482 4.16 -3.09 6.15
N VAL A 483 3.38 -4.15 6.32
CA VAL A 483 1.94 -4.20 6.05
C VAL A 483 1.30 -4.89 7.26
N PRO A 484 0.28 -4.30 7.90
CA PRO A 484 -0.37 -4.90 9.05
C PRO A 484 -1.03 -6.26 8.75
N PRO A 485 -1.38 -7.06 9.77
CA PRO A 485 -2.17 -8.26 9.60
C PRO A 485 -3.48 -8.00 8.85
N LYS A 486 -3.88 -8.88 7.92
CA LYS A 486 -5.11 -8.72 7.09
C LYS A 486 -6.42 -8.52 7.87
N GLY A 487 -6.44 -8.91 9.15
CA GLY A 487 -7.60 -8.74 10.05
C GLY A 487 -7.65 -7.39 10.78
N GLU A 488 -6.60 -6.57 10.67
CA GLU A 488 -6.50 -5.25 11.27
C GLU A 488 -7.54 -4.29 10.66
N LEU A 489 -8.13 -3.43 11.49
CA LEU A 489 -9.30 -2.64 11.12
C LEU A 489 -8.95 -1.48 10.19
N ASP A 490 -7.82 -0.80 10.43
CA ASP A 490 -7.37 0.30 9.59
C ASP A 490 -7.01 -0.22 8.18
N LEU A 491 -6.33 -1.37 8.09
CA LEU A 491 -6.03 -2.02 6.80
C LEU A 491 -7.29 -2.45 6.05
N ARG A 492 -8.33 -2.89 6.77
CA ARG A 492 -9.63 -3.22 6.14
C ARG A 492 -10.46 -1.98 5.79
N TYR A 493 -10.13 -0.82 6.37
CA TYR A 493 -10.72 0.45 5.99
C TYR A 493 -10.03 0.98 4.74
N ASP A 494 -8.71 1.17 4.78
CA ASP A 494 -7.89 1.70 3.68
C ASP A 494 -7.84 0.73 2.48
N GLY A 495 -7.76 -0.59 2.74
CA GLY A 495 -7.78 -1.64 1.72
C GLY A 495 -9.06 -1.68 0.87
N THR A 496 -10.12 -0.95 1.25
CA THR A 496 -11.31 -0.71 0.41
C THR A 496 -10.91 -0.06 -0.93
N GLN A 497 -9.87 0.78 -0.96
CA GLN A 497 -9.36 1.41 -2.20
C GLN A 497 -8.36 0.55 -2.98
N GLY A 498 -7.87 -0.56 -2.41
CA GLY A 498 -6.76 -1.35 -2.96
C GLY A 498 -6.96 -1.79 -4.42
N ALA A 499 -8.19 -2.10 -4.85
CA ALA A 499 -8.50 -2.45 -6.24
C ALA A 499 -8.28 -1.27 -7.21
N ALA A 500 -8.63 -0.05 -6.81
CA ALA A 500 -8.38 1.16 -7.61
C ALA A 500 -6.87 1.49 -7.66
N ILE A 501 -6.18 1.37 -6.51
CA ILE A 501 -4.73 1.56 -6.40
C ILE A 501 -3.96 0.55 -7.27
N ALA A 502 -4.40 -0.70 -7.32
CA ALA A 502 -3.78 -1.73 -8.15
C ALA A 502 -3.74 -1.35 -9.63
N LEU A 503 -4.72 -0.58 -10.13
CA LEU A 503 -4.78 -0.17 -11.53
C LEU A 503 -3.84 0.99 -11.89
N ILE A 504 -3.25 1.69 -10.91
CA ILE A 504 -2.23 2.75 -11.14
C ILE A 504 -0.85 2.33 -10.64
N MET A 505 -0.69 1.05 -10.28
CA MET A 505 0.53 0.54 -9.64
C MET A 505 1.75 0.66 -10.55
N ASP A 506 1.60 0.41 -11.86
CA ASP A 506 2.70 0.43 -12.81
C ASP A 506 3.33 1.84 -12.92
N GLU A 507 2.53 2.89 -12.83
CA GLU A 507 2.99 4.29 -12.88
C GLU A 507 3.73 4.68 -11.60
N VAL A 508 3.27 4.17 -10.46
CA VAL A 508 3.90 4.45 -9.16
C VAL A 508 5.18 3.62 -8.99
N ASP A 509 5.18 2.35 -9.38
CA ASP A 509 6.37 1.48 -9.39
C ASP A 509 7.39 1.93 -10.42
N GLY A 510 6.95 2.33 -11.62
CA GLY A 510 7.80 2.79 -12.70
C GLY A 510 8.54 4.11 -12.41
N ALA A 511 8.07 4.89 -11.44
CA ALA A 511 8.76 6.09 -10.95
C ALA A 511 9.87 5.76 -9.93
N MET A 512 9.91 4.54 -9.40
CA MET A 512 10.89 4.11 -8.41
C MET A 512 12.21 3.68 -9.07
N SER A 513 13.34 4.18 -8.59
CA SER A 513 14.66 3.72 -9.04
C SER A 513 15.06 2.40 -8.38
N ASP A 514 15.96 1.64 -9.03
CA ASP A 514 16.53 0.42 -8.45
C ASP A 514 17.29 0.69 -7.14
N GLU A 515 17.89 1.89 -6.98
CA GLU A 515 18.54 2.29 -5.74
C GLU A 515 17.53 2.43 -4.60
N VAL A 516 16.41 3.12 -4.85
CA VAL A 516 15.32 3.22 -3.86
C VAL A 516 14.80 1.84 -3.50
N ARG A 517 14.56 1.00 -4.51
CA ARG A 517 14.11 -0.39 -4.30
C ARG A 517 15.06 -1.16 -3.39
N GLY A 518 16.36 -1.03 -3.65
CA GLY A 518 17.42 -1.63 -2.84
C GLY A 518 17.47 -1.10 -1.41
N LYS A 519 17.24 0.20 -1.18
CA LYS A 519 17.18 0.81 0.17
C LYS A 519 15.98 0.30 0.98
N LEU A 520 14.81 0.18 0.35
CA LEU A 520 13.59 -0.28 1.00
C LEU A 520 13.67 -1.76 1.40
N LEU A 521 14.16 -2.62 0.51
CA LEU A 521 14.30 -4.07 0.74
C LEU A 521 15.59 -4.47 1.47
N GLY A 522 16.55 -3.54 1.53
CA GLY A 522 17.86 -3.78 2.10
C GLY A 522 17.83 -3.98 3.60
N SER A 523 19.00 -4.24 4.17
CA SER A 523 19.19 -4.24 5.62
C SER A 523 20.26 -3.23 6.00
N PHE A 524 20.27 -2.80 7.27
CA PHE A 524 21.35 -2.01 7.85
C PHE A 524 22.62 -2.88 7.96
N GLU A 525 23.33 -3.12 6.85
CA GLU A 525 24.64 -3.78 6.84
C GLU A 525 25.79 -2.76 6.96
N SER A 526 26.96 -3.21 7.43
CA SER A 526 28.04 -2.37 7.98
C SER A 526 28.55 -1.25 7.06
N GLY A 527 28.71 -0.04 7.62
CA GLY A 527 29.33 1.12 6.96
C GLY A 527 28.61 2.43 7.29
N GLU A 528 28.69 3.43 6.40
CA GLU A 528 27.92 4.69 6.47
C GLU A 528 26.39 4.47 6.38
N GLN A 529 25.94 3.26 6.02
CA GLN A 529 24.54 2.85 6.13
C GLN A 529 24.12 2.42 7.56
N LYS A 530 24.99 2.52 8.58
CA LYS A 530 24.63 2.25 9.98
C LYS A 530 23.69 3.29 10.57
N GLU A 531 23.82 4.53 10.12
CA GLU A 531 23.08 5.67 10.67
C GLU A 531 22.79 6.70 9.57
N ARG A 532 21.62 7.33 9.62
CA ARG A 532 21.22 8.39 8.69
C ARG A 532 20.79 9.61 9.49
N SER A 533 21.21 10.79 9.05
CA SER A 533 20.70 12.07 9.54
C SER A 533 20.03 12.80 8.38
N LEU A 534 18.79 13.19 8.58
CA LEU A 534 17.97 13.87 7.59
C LEU A 534 17.63 15.26 8.10
N LYS A 535 17.65 16.22 7.17
CA LYS A 535 17.12 17.56 7.39
C LYS A 535 16.35 17.96 6.14
N ARG A 536 15.08 18.35 6.29
CA ARG A 536 14.27 18.87 5.18
C ARG A 536 13.66 20.21 5.52
N THR A 537 13.39 20.97 4.48
CA THR A 537 12.67 22.23 4.55
C THR A 537 11.32 22.03 3.87
N VAL A 538 10.23 22.44 4.51
CA VAL A 538 8.88 22.27 3.98
C VAL A 538 8.20 23.62 3.85
N TYR A 539 7.90 24.02 2.63
CA TYR A 539 7.27 25.30 2.31
C TYR A 539 5.73 25.22 2.34
N TYR A 540 5.09 26.32 2.69
CA TYR A 540 3.63 26.44 2.75
C TYR A 540 2.99 27.06 1.52
N ASP A 541 3.69 28.01 0.90
CA ASP A 541 3.18 28.83 -0.16
C ASP A 541 4.32 29.26 -1.10
N LEU A 542 3.98 29.92 -2.20
CA LEU A 542 4.94 30.38 -3.20
C LEU A 542 5.43 31.80 -2.89
N GLU A 543 4.66 32.59 -2.16
CA GLU A 543 4.79 34.02 -1.96
C GLU A 543 5.78 34.43 -0.85
N THR A 544 5.95 33.59 0.17
CA THR A 544 6.75 33.85 1.37
C THR A 544 7.92 32.87 1.48
N GLU A 545 8.88 33.16 2.36
CA GLU A 545 9.93 32.18 2.71
C GLU A 545 9.58 31.39 3.98
N ASP A 546 8.32 31.47 4.43
CA ASP A 546 7.85 30.77 5.62
C ASP A 546 7.90 29.26 5.36
N ASN A 547 8.57 28.55 6.25
CA ASN A 547 8.80 27.13 6.15
C ASN A 547 8.88 26.47 7.51
N ARG A 548 8.74 25.15 7.50
CA ARG A 548 9.13 24.30 8.60
C ARG A 548 10.45 23.64 8.30
N THR A 549 11.16 23.28 9.35
CA THR A 549 12.36 22.44 9.25
C THR A 549 12.10 21.14 9.97
N THR A 550 12.34 20.01 9.31
CA THR A 550 12.34 18.69 9.94
C THR A 550 13.76 18.19 10.11
N THR A 551 13.98 17.43 11.16
CA THR A 551 15.23 16.72 11.43
C THR A 551 14.89 15.30 11.84
N ALA A 552 15.67 14.34 11.35
CA ALA A 552 15.58 12.96 11.79
C ALA A 552 16.96 12.35 11.93
N TRP A 553 17.08 11.39 12.84
CA TRP A 553 18.23 10.51 12.94
C TRP A 553 17.74 9.08 13.07
N LEU A 554 18.31 8.15 12.30
CA LEU A 554 17.95 6.74 12.35
C LEU A 554 19.20 5.89 12.43
N SER A 555 19.15 4.87 13.27
CA SER A 555 20.03 3.69 13.27
C SER A 555 19.18 2.45 13.01
N LYS A 556 19.79 1.26 13.04
CA LYS A 556 19.04 0.00 12.91
C LYS A 556 17.92 -0.10 13.96
N GLN A 557 18.23 0.05 15.25
CA GLN A 557 17.28 -0.25 16.34
C GLN A 557 16.59 0.97 16.96
N LEU A 558 17.04 2.18 16.66
CA LEU A 558 16.53 3.42 17.24
C LEU A 558 16.44 4.50 16.17
N MET A 559 15.30 5.19 16.10
CA MET A 559 15.09 6.34 15.22
C MET A 559 14.35 7.45 15.92
N ILE A 560 14.65 8.70 15.56
CA ILE A 560 14.23 9.92 16.24
C ILE A 560 13.87 10.96 15.18
N GLY A 561 12.72 11.62 15.35
CA GLY A 561 12.24 12.68 14.48
C GLY A 561 11.81 13.91 15.26
N GLY A 562 12.07 15.09 14.72
CA GLY A 562 11.69 16.38 15.29
C GLY A 562 11.39 17.42 14.22
N GLN A 563 10.40 18.27 14.49
CA GLN A 563 9.97 19.38 13.65
C GLN A 563 10.07 20.72 14.35
N GLN A 564 10.56 21.72 13.64
CA GLN A 564 10.51 23.12 14.01
C GLN A 564 9.45 23.85 13.18
N LEU A 565 8.54 24.55 13.87
CA LEU A 565 7.46 25.33 13.27
C LEU A 565 7.07 26.52 14.17
N ALA A 566 6.48 27.53 13.53
CA ALA A 566 5.86 28.68 14.21
C ALA A 566 4.57 29.04 13.47
N GLU A 567 3.44 28.60 14.01
CA GLU A 567 2.13 28.76 13.39
C GLU A 567 1.12 29.42 14.34
N THR A 568 0.04 29.93 13.75
CA THR A 568 -1.04 30.60 14.47
C THR A 568 -2.26 29.70 14.70
N VAL A 569 -2.29 28.54 14.05
CA VAL A 569 -3.38 27.57 14.10
C VAL A 569 -2.85 26.24 14.63
N ASP A 570 -3.62 25.61 15.50
CA ASP A 570 -3.32 24.27 16.00
C ASP A 570 -3.56 23.23 14.90
N ARG A 571 -2.57 22.35 14.70
CA ARG A 571 -2.64 21.22 13.75
C ARG A 571 -3.42 20.03 14.32
N GLY A 572 -3.76 20.07 15.61
CA GLY A 572 -4.57 19.09 16.29
C GLY A 572 -3.87 17.74 16.49
N LYS A 573 -4.61 16.77 17.03
CA LYS A 573 -4.08 15.49 17.54
C LYS A 573 -3.42 14.56 16.51
N GLN A 574 -3.57 14.86 15.21
CA GLN A 574 -2.90 14.10 14.14
C GLN A 574 -1.43 14.49 13.99
N PHE A 575 -1.08 15.69 14.42
CA PHE A 575 0.26 16.21 14.28
C PHE A 575 1.22 15.56 15.27
N VAL A 576 2.39 15.13 14.79
CA VAL A 576 3.44 14.47 15.58
C VAL A 576 4.75 15.24 15.38
N PRO A 577 4.93 16.35 16.11
CA PRO A 577 6.10 17.22 15.96
C PRO A 577 7.40 16.58 16.46
N ALA A 578 7.32 15.58 17.33
CA ALA A 578 8.49 14.89 17.86
C ALA A 578 8.14 13.45 18.21
N ILE A 579 9.01 12.50 17.84
CA ILE A 579 8.83 11.08 18.11
C ILE A 579 10.15 10.34 18.15
N ALA A 580 10.25 9.32 19.01
CA ALA A 580 11.30 8.33 18.96
C ALA A 580 10.69 6.93 18.92
N HIS A 581 11.30 6.04 18.12
CA HIS A 581 10.95 4.62 18.03
C HIS A 581 12.17 3.75 18.31
N TRP A 582 11.97 2.61 18.96
CA TRP A 582 13.01 1.62 19.15
C TRP A 582 12.47 0.18 19.12
N ALA A 583 13.37 -0.78 18.94
CA ALA A 583 13.05 -2.21 19.02
C ALA A 583 12.85 -2.65 20.49
N ALA A 584 11.66 -2.41 21.05
CA ALA A 584 11.30 -2.74 22.43
C ALA A 584 11.28 -4.25 22.70
N ASP A 585 10.95 -5.04 21.68
CA ASP A 585 11.14 -6.50 21.66
C ASP A 585 11.80 -6.91 20.34
N PRO A 586 13.12 -7.15 20.29
CA PRO A 586 13.82 -7.55 19.07
C PRO A 586 13.46 -8.96 18.59
N GLU A 587 12.86 -9.79 19.44
CA GLU A 587 12.49 -11.16 19.10
C GLU A 587 11.12 -11.27 18.45
N HIS A 588 10.27 -10.24 18.57
CA HIS A 588 8.99 -10.18 17.87
C HIS A 588 9.17 -10.28 16.34
N LYS A 589 8.20 -10.92 15.67
CA LYS A 589 8.23 -11.23 14.24
C LYS A 589 6.94 -10.77 13.55
N PRO A 590 6.98 -10.41 12.25
CA PRO A 590 8.16 -10.40 11.38
C PRO A 590 9.14 -9.25 11.66
N PHE A 591 8.64 -8.17 12.27
CA PHE A 591 9.43 -7.04 12.74
C PHE A 591 9.51 -7.05 14.28
N PRO A 592 10.57 -6.45 14.87
CA PRO A 592 10.59 -6.13 16.29
C PRO A 592 9.32 -5.39 16.71
N LEU A 593 8.93 -5.52 17.98
CA LEU A 593 7.88 -4.66 18.51
C LEU A 593 8.42 -3.24 18.60
N ASN A 594 7.78 -2.30 17.92
CA ASN A 594 8.16 -0.90 17.98
C ASN A 594 7.66 -0.29 19.29
N GLY A 595 8.58 -0.06 20.23
CA GLY A 595 8.35 0.90 21.31
C GLY A 595 8.42 2.30 20.74
N TYR A 596 7.57 3.21 21.20
CA TYR A 596 7.68 4.62 20.82
C TYR A 596 7.22 5.56 21.91
N PHE A 597 7.75 6.78 21.87
CA PHE A 597 7.11 7.92 22.52
C PHE A 597 7.05 9.13 21.61
N SER A 598 5.96 9.90 21.68
CA SER A 598 5.75 11.10 20.86
C SER A 598 5.20 12.28 21.66
N LEU A 599 5.59 13.49 21.28
CA LEU A 599 5.01 14.72 21.83
C LEU A 599 3.56 14.87 21.35
N TYR A 600 2.62 15.02 22.28
CA TYR A 600 1.27 15.45 21.98
C TYR A 600 1.28 16.96 21.70
N PRO A 601 0.77 17.42 20.54
CA PRO A 601 0.91 18.81 20.12
C PRO A 601 -0.05 19.71 20.91
N THR A 602 0.46 20.37 21.95
CA THR A 602 -0.32 21.36 22.73
C THR A 602 -0.07 22.79 22.29
N ALA A 603 0.99 23.03 21.50
CA ALA A 603 1.53 24.34 21.18
C ALA A 603 1.61 24.55 19.66
N THR A 604 1.43 25.80 19.20
CA THR A 604 1.49 26.15 17.77
C THR A 604 2.87 26.62 17.31
N THR A 605 3.74 26.95 18.26
CA THR A 605 5.18 27.20 18.04
C THR A 605 6.00 26.18 18.81
N ILE A 606 6.70 25.31 18.09
CA ILE A 606 7.48 24.19 18.65
C ILE A 606 8.85 24.17 17.96
N THR A 607 9.90 23.94 18.73
CA THR A 607 11.22 23.58 18.19
C THR A 607 11.60 22.20 18.72
N ALA A 608 11.40 21.16 17.91
CA ALA A 608 11.86 19.81 18.18
C ALA A 608 12.99 19.45 17.21
N ILE A 609 14.16 19.09 17.75
CA ILE A 609 15.37 18.80 16.99
C ILE A 609 15.84 17.38 17.32
N ALA A 610 15.91 16.54 16.30
CA ALA A 610 16.49 15.22 16.38
C ALA A 610 17.96 15.27 15.95
N GLU A 611 18.83 14.78 16.82
CA GLU A 611 20.25 14.57 16.57
C GLU A 611 20.58 13.10 16.86
N LYS A 612 21.85 12.73 16.65
CA LYS A 612 22.31 11.39 16.98
C LYS A 612 21.98 11.06 18.44
N GLN A 613 21.12 10.06 18.64
CA GLN A 613 20.73 9.56 19.97
C GLN A 613 20.14 10.65 20.89
N LYS A 614 19.64 11.75 20.33
CA LYS A 614 19.16 12.87 21.14
C LYS A 614 17.93 13.54 20.52
N LEU A 615 16.96 13.87 21.37
CA LEU A 615 15.79 14.65 21.00
C LEU A 615 15.70 15.86 21.95
N THR A 616 15.68 17.08 21.41
CA THR A 616 15.49 18.30 22.20
C THR A 616 14.23 19.00 21.76
N ILE A 617 13.34 19.32 22.69
CA ILE A 617 12.04 19.97 22.42
C ILE A 617 11.92 21.22 23.28
N SER A 618 11.49 22.33 22.67
CA SER A 618 11.23 23.59 23.38
C SER A 618 10.01 24.32 22.85
N TYR A 619 9.43 25.17 23.70
CA TYR A 619 8.34 26.09 23.34
C TYR A 619 8.85 27.54 23.37
N PRO A 620 9.38 28.06 22.25
CA PRO A 620 10.03 29.37 22.24
C PRO A 620 9.05 30.53 22.44
N ASN A 621 7.78 30.38 22.06
CA ASN A 621 6.74 31.36 22.34
C ASN A 621 5.95 30.97 23.60
N THR A 622 6.48 31.32 24.78
CA THR A 622 5.90 30.97 26.09
C THR A 622 4.60 31.70 26.42
N THR A 623 4.13 32.59 25.55
CA THR A 623 2.88 33.35 25.76
C THR A 623 1.68 32.73 25.08
N GLN A 624 1.89 31.75 24.19
CA GLN A 624 0.80 31.07 23.49
C GLN A 624 0.15 29.98 24.36
N PRO A 625 -1.14 29.67 24.15
CA PRO A 625 -1.81 28.55 24.82
C PRO A 625 -1.06 27.22 24.65
N GLY A 626 -1.17 26.36 25.67
CA GLY A 626 -0.65 24.99 25.68
C GLY A 626 0.88 24.87 25.79
N THR A 627 1.57 25.95 26.16
CA THR A 627 3.02 25.92 26.50
C THR A 627 3.29 25.69 27.98
N ASP A 628 2.23 25.44 28.76
CA ASP A 628 2.25 25.14 30.19
C ASP A 628 2.59 23.67 30.51
N SER A 629 2.68 22.79 29.51
CA SER A 629 3.09 21.41 29.70
C SER A 629 3.67 20.75 28.43
N PHE A 630 4.62 19.84 28.62
CA PHE A 630 5.00 18.85 27.61
C PHE A 630 4.31 17.53 27.94
N GLN A 631 3.52 17.02 27.00
CA GLN A 631 2.77 15.78 27.18
C GLN A 631 3.28 14.74 26.19
N PHE A 632 3.69 13.58 26.68
CA PHE A 632 4.22 12.50 25.88
C PHE A 632 3.32 11.28 25.91
N MET A 633 3.12 10.71 24.73
CA MET A 633 2.42 9.45 24.54
C MET A 633 3.45 8.35 24.38
N LEU A 634 3.54 7.40 25.32
CA LEU A 634 4.44 6.25 25.25
C LEU A 634 3.66 4.94 25.08
N SER A 635 4.04 4.12 24.09
CA SER A 635 3.39 2.83 23.79
C SER A 635 4.39 1.80 23.24
N GLY A 636 3.87 0.63 22.84
CA GLY A 636 4.68 -0.47 22.30
C GLY A 636 5.46 -1.25 23.36
N ILE A 637 4.88 -1.40 24.57
CA ILE A 637 5.52 -2.12 25.67
C ILE A 637 5.27 -3.64 25.53
N PRO A 638 6.31 -4.48 25.49
CA PRO A 638 6.17 -5.92 25.29
C PRO A 638 5.41 -6.58 26.45
N PRO A 639 4.38 -7.41 26.19
CA PRO A 639 3.70 -8.16 27.23
C PRO A 639 4.63 -8.99 28.12
N PRO A 640 5.65 -9.71 27.60
CA PRO A 640 6.59 -10.45 28.44
C PRO A 640 7.33 -9.57 29.47
N TRP A 641 7.66 -8.32 29.11
CA TRP A 641 8.34 -7.38 30.00
C TRP A 641 7.43 -6.95 31.15
N SER A 642 6.17 -6.60 30.88
CA SER A 642 5.20 -6.25 31.92
C SER A 642 4.81 -7.45 32.79
N LEU A 643 4.64 -8.64 32.19
CA LEU A 643 4.30 -9.87 32.92
C LEU A 643 5.42 -10.36 33.85
N ALA A 644 6.67 -9.93 33.62
CA ALA A 644 7.78 -10.15 34.54
C ALA A 644 7.73 -9.24 35.79
N GLY A 645 6.73 -8.37 35.90
CA GLY A 645 6.54 -7.46 37.04
C GLY A 645 7.12 -6.06 36.85
N ASN A 646 7.64 -5.75 35.66
CA ASN A 646 8.11 -4.40 35.36
C ASN A 646 6.93 -3.46 35.08
N MET A 647 7.09 -2.19 35.46
CA MET A 647 6.11 -1.13 35.21
C MET A 647 6.80 0.09 34.63
N VAL A 648 6.12 0.76 33.70
CA VAL A 648 6.57 2.06 33.19
C VAL A 648 6.49 3.09 34.33
N ASP A 649 7.59 3.78 34.58
CA ASP A 649 7.71 4.87 35.55
C ASP A 649 8.38 6.06 34.88
N GLY A 650 7.56 6.94 34.30
CA GLY A 650 8.02 7.97 33.38
C GLY A 650 8.86 7.35 32.26
N PHE A 651 10.00 7.98 31.98
CA PHE A 651 11.01 7.45 31.06
C PHE A 651 12.13 6.67 31.76
N THR A 652 12.09 6.53 33.09
CA THR A 652 13.20 5.93 33.87
C THR A 652 13.27 4.41 33.75
N ASN A 653 12.15 3.77 33.40
CA ASN A 653 12.07 2.32 33.26
C ASN A 653 11.23 1.93 32.04
N VAL A 654 11.92 1.69 30.93
CA VAL A 654 11.32 1.23 29.66
C VAL A 654 12.15 0.07 29.09
N PRO A 655 11.54 -0.86 28.33
CA PRO A 655 12.22 -2.04 27.80
C PRO A 655 13.26 -1.65 26.73
N CYS A 656 14.48 -2.21 26.82
CA CYS A 656 15.53 -2.09 25.81
C CYS A 656 15.99 -0.66 25.47
N LEU A 657 15.69 0.34 26.29
CA LEU A 657 16.09 1.72 26.06
C LEU A 657 16.44 2.42 27.38
N ASP A 658 17.66 2.93 27.47
CA ASP A 658 18.05 3.87 28.52
C ASP A 658 17.70 5.30 28.06
N VAL A 659 16.96 6.01 28.90
CA VAL A 659 16.54 7.40 28.64
C VAL A 659 17.03 8.31 29.76
N ASN A 660 17.89 9.26 29.41
CA ASN A 660 18.28 10.35 30.30
C ASN A 660 17.48 11.61 29.96
N VAL A 661 16.57 12.00 30.85
CA VAL A 661 15.72 13.18 30.66
C VAL A 661 16.33 14.41 31.33
N THR A 662 16.48 15.49 30.59
CA THR A 662 16.81 16.82 31.12
C THR A 662 15.61 17.75 30.96
N ALA A 663 14.96 18.09 32.07
CA ALA A 663 13.77 18.94 32.14
C ALA A 663 13.91 20.00 33.26
N LEU A 664 14.96 20.83 33.18
CA LEU A 664 15.32 21.76 34.27
C LEU A 664 14.19 22.74 34.58
N GLY A 665 13.78 22.78 35.85
CA GLY A 665 12.74 23.69 36.33
C GLY A 665 11.31 23.27 35.98
N LEU A 666 11.12 22.10 35.36
CA LEU A 666 9.81 21.50 35.10
C LEU A 666 9.46 20.47 36.19
N GLU A 667 8.16 20.25 36.40
CA GLU A 667 7.64 19.28 37.36
C GLU A 667 7.08 18.06 36.63
N GLU A 668 7.62 16.88 36.89
CA GLU A 668 7.08 15.62 36.36
C GLU A 668 5.84 15.20 37.15
N LEU A 669 4.75 14.92 36.44
CA LEU A 669 3.54 14.35 37.03
C LEU A 669 3.60 12.81 37.04
N PRO A 670 2.84 12.14 37.94
CA PRO A 670 2.72 10.69 37.91
C PRO A 670 2.28 10.17 36.54
N THR A 671 2.93 9.11 36.06
CA THR A 671 2.57 8.45 34.80
C THR A 671 1.17 7.84 34.89
N VAL A 672 0.33 8.07 33.88
CA VAL A 672 -1.04 7.55 33.82
C VAL A 672 -1.22 6.67 32.58
N TYR A 673 -1.82 5.49 32.74
CA TYR A 673 -2.15 4.60 31.64
C TYR A 673 -3.67 4.54 31.41
N GLY A 674 -4.08 4.32 30.15
CA GLY A 674 -5.46 3.97 29.80
C GLY A 674 -6.13 4.91 28.79
N SER A 675 -5.47 6.01 28.43
CA SER A 675 -5.89 6.87 27.32
C SER A 675 -5.59 6.21 25.97
N SER A 676 -6.37 6.57 24.94
CA SER A 676 -6.16 6.07 23.57
C SER A 676 -6.28 7.18 22.52
N ILE A 677 -5.47 7.10 21.46
CA ILE A 677 -5.65 7.87 20.22
C ILE A 677 -5.67 6.89 19.05
N TYR A 678 -6.65 7.00 18.13
CA TYR A 678 -6.73 6.13 16.94
C TYR A 678 -6.52 4.64 17.25
N GLY A 679 -7.17 4.12 18.30
CA GLY A 679 -7.04 2.72 18.73
C GLY A 679 -5.75 2.35 19.48
N SER A 680 -4.74 3.23 19.51
CA SER A 680 -3.50 3.02 20.25
C SER A 680 -3.61 3.48 21.71
N TYR A 681 -3.54 2.55 22.66
CA TYR A 681 -3.44 2.85 24.08
C TYR A 681 -2.02 3.28 24.46
N TYR A 682 -1.90 4.20 25.41
CA TYR A 682 -0.60 4.75 25.80
C TYR A 682 -0.51 5.13 27.28
N TYR A 683 0.73 5.21 27.74
CA TYR A 683 1.13 5.87 28.98
C TYR A 683 1.31 7.37 28.70
N ASN A 684 0.62 8.21 29.45
CA ASN A 684 0.80 9.66 29.45
C ASN A 684 1.88 10.03 30.46
N ILE A 685 2.95 10.64 29.97
CA ILE A 685 4.05 11.19 30.77
C ILE A 685 4.04 12.70 30.56
N THR A 686 3.88 13.47 31.63
CA THR A 686 3.71 14.93 31.55
C THR A 686 4.74 15.67 32.39
N TYR A 687 5.37 16.68 31.79
CA TYR A 687 6.20 17.68 32.47
C TYR A 687 5.48 19.03 32.45
N VAL A 688 5.11 19.53 33.62
CA VAL A 688 4.46 20.83 33.79
C VAL A 688 5.50 21.94 33.82
N VAL A 689 5.20 23.04 33.12
CA VAL A 689 5.94 24.30 33.20
C VAL A 689 5.34 25.14 34.33
N PRO A 690 6.05 25.35 35.44
CA PRO A 690 5.52 26.13 36.56
C PRO A 690 5.16 27.57 36.14
N SER A 691 4.13 28.15 36.76
CA SER A 691 3.69 29.52 36.43
C SER A 691 4.74 30.60 36.69
N ASN A 692 5.74 30.32 37.53
CA ASN A 692 6.88 31.19 37.81
C ASN A 692 8.14 30.82 37.00
N PHE A 693 8.04 29.92 36.03
CA PHE A 693 9.15 29.56 35.15
C PHE A 693 9.63 30.78 34.36
N THR A 694 10.96 30.89 34.16
CA THR A 694 11.57 31.98 33.40
C THR A 694 12.45 31.43 32.30
N GLY A 695 12.41 32.07 31.12
CA GLY A 695 13.10 31.60 29.92
C GLY A 695 12.24 30.67 29.05
N THR A 696 12.88 29.97 28.12
CA THR A 696 12.22 29.00 27.24
C THR A 696 12.20 27.64 27.91
N PRO A 697 11.02 27.01 28.13
CA PRO A 697 10.96 25.68 28.72
C PRO A 697 11.46 24.64 27.69
N VAL A 698 12.23 23.67 28.16
CA VAL A 698 12.91 22.67 27.34
C VAL A 698 12.82 21.30 28.01
N VAL A 699 12.57 20.26 27.22
CA VAL A 699 12.80 18.86 27.58
C VAL A 699 13.77 18.26 26.57
N ALA A 700 14.83 17.62 27.05
CA ALA A 700 15.78 16.90 26.22
C ALA A 700 15.91 15.44 26.67
N PHE A 701 16.11 14.55 25.70
CA PHE A 701 16.26 13.11 25.89
C PHE A 701 17.57 12.68 25.26
N ASP A 702 18.48 12.12 26.05
CA ASP A 702 19.58 11.30 25.52
C ASP A 702 19.14 9.83 25.55
N LEU A 703 19.26 9.14 24.42
CA LEU A 703 18.64 7.84 24.15
C LEU A 703 19.70 6.80 23.78
N ALA A 704 19.81 5.73 24.57
CA ALA A 704 20.72 4.62 24.28
C ALA A 704 19.96 3.29 24.23
N TYR A 705 19.99 2.62 23.07
CA TYR A 705 19.44 1.27 22.94
C TYR A 705 20.31 0.28 23.74
N THR A 706 19.68 -0.61 24.51
CA THR A 706 20.37 -1.50 25.48
C THR A 706 20.24 -3.00 25.19
N CYS A 707 19.47 -3.35 24.16
CA CYS A 707 19.42 -4.67 23.56
C CYS A 707 20.18 -4.64 22.21
#